data_AF-A0A0R2L955-F1
#
_entry.id   AF-A0A0R2L955-F1
#
_cell.length_a   1.000
_cell.length_b   1.000
_cell.length_c   1.000
_cell.angle_alpha   90.00
_cell.angle_beta   90.00
_cell.angle_gamma   90.00
#
_symmetry.space_group_name_H-M   'P 1'
#
loop_
_entity.id
_entity.type
_entity.pdbx_description
1 polymer ?
#
loop_
_entity_poly.entity_id
_entity_poly.type
_entity_poly.pdbx_seq_one_letter_code
_entity_poly.pdbx_strand_id
1 'polypeptide(L)'
;MRFQQLKQDPNNVLKNKLVKAGKNWIVISSLSIASGLFLMNSITVKADTAPNSTPITQDQVQQPTATSNEQPQSTPSTSTPEETTAPVKADVPDQIADSDLTSNQEGGITKLNTNQLEAEQVPENEPINLKGNPTITEPTPTDEQLGNQPDNKSDFTVPKDNIANGGGSTYSTSLWYISNNGTLHIGPGTLQGGGMYTDKPWRDNDDDIKEISLDGKVEATMNPSINVTPGIFRYFGDMKNLTTVKGLNNLDLSKCPDISLLFCHDPKLVNIDVSQLDVSAVTNMDSIFEYDSSLTNLDLSNWDTRNTVNMGGLISYNTSLETITLPKNTSNVKYFELMFAGDSNLSNIDLSNLDTGNALDITGMFADLPKLKSLSFPKSFTTDKVVNMGFVFENDTSLKNIDISNFNMIKAAGPNTDGYGVSLFEGTDLDSITLGPQNDFNNKDLPLVVPSSKADQWVNIGNGTKENPEANLSFTTGNDSENSTIADLYDGSGKNGVEIFIPFGKKTIPTVPAAHFIENIYLNGNLLPNPTKYDVEIPKDGPITPGSVTEPKIDPTWKIDPSQINLVLPDSSADPIKYDQLKEALGDKDVSLTNLVAAILNGRIQDKDVYTLNMYYTGKEPVKTPDTNPNPAHHSTSHNNHNHGNKPVDNIQTKQINQTIATYSDKDNVPLYFRTDDNLMKLLDNQELSHGTDWFTNEQMTINNESYFQVATDEWVKSGQVYPYTAISENIQTNSDSAKRLYTAEGKLVMERELAPNSVWFTDQLVTINNVKYYRVSTNEFVKASDVSEY
;
A
#
# COMPACT_ATOMS: atom_id res chain seq x y z
N MET A 1 32.82 -17.37 -45.00
CA MET A 1 33.18 -16.21 -44.15
C MET A 1 32.67 -16.49 -42.74
N ARG A 2 33.35 -16.03 -41.67
CA ARG A 2 32.76 -16.09 -40.32
C ARG A 2 31.73 -14.98 -40.22
N PHE A 3 30.47 -15.34 -40.01
CA PHE A 3 29.45 -14.36 -39.65
C PHE A 3 29.67 -13.94 -38.20
N GLN A 4 29.60 -12.64 -37.92
CA GLN A 4 29.29 -12.18 -36.56
C GLN A 4 27.76 -12.30 -36.41
N GLN A 5 27.32 -13.51 -36.09
CA GLN A 5 25.96 -13.76 -35.61
C GLN A 5 25.74 -12.90 -34.36
N LEU A 6 24.53 -12.38 -34.19
CA LEU A 6 24.10 -11.79 -32.92
C LEU A 6 24.44 -12.77 -31.80
N LYS A 7 25.15 -12.32 -30.75
CA LYS A 7 25.54 -13.19 -29.65
C LYS A 7 24.28 -13.80 -29.02
N GLN A 8 24.40 -15.01 -28.48
CA GLN A 8 23.33 -15.75 -27.82
C GLN A 8 23.01 -15.18 -26.42
N ASP A 9 22.90 -13.86 -26.33
CA ASP A 9 22.49 -13.07 -25.17
C ASP A 9 21.26 -12.24 -25.61
N PRO A 10 20.10 -12.92 -25.80
CA PRO A 10 19.02 -12.44 -26.68
C PRO A 10 18.12 -11.38 -26.04
N ASN A 11 18.32 -11.11 -24.76
CA ASN A 11 17.27 -10.56 -23.90
C ASN A 11 17.32 -9.03 -23.74
N ASN A 12 18.28 -8.31 -24.32
CA ASN A 12 18.50 -6.91 -23.96
C ASN A 12 18.25 -5.94 -25.13
N VAL A 13 16.97 -5.70 -25.48
CA VAL A 13 16.59 -4.59 -26.36
C VAL A 13 16.56 -3.30 -25.55
N LEU A 14 17.61 -2.48 -25.69
CA LEU A 14 17.84 -1.27 -24.91
C LEU A 14 17.15 -0.06 -25.57
N LYS A 15 15.86 0.12 -25.26
CA LYS A 15 14.96 1.14 -25.85
C LYS A 15 15.11 2.46 -25.10
N ASN A 16 15.55 3.48 -25.79
CA ASN A 16 15.76 4.80 -25.20
C ASN A 16 14.52 5.70 -25.33
N LYS A 17 14.35 6.59 -24.35
CA LYS A 17 13.45 7.75 -24.39
C LYS A 17 14.15 8.94 -23.74
N LEU A 18 14.09 10.13 -24.33
CA LEU A 18 14.65 11.32 -23.69
C LEU A 18 13.62 11.92 -22.73
N VAL A 19 14.05 12.28 -21.52
CA VAL A 19 13.18 12.85 -20.48
C VAL A 19 13.86 14.04 -19.81
N LYS A 20 13.07 15.06 -19.47
CA LYS A 20 13.54 16.31 -18.88
C LYS A 20 13.56 16.22 -17.35
N ALA A 21 14.74 16.33 -16.74
CA ALA A 21 14.93 16.39 -15.30
C ALA A 21 15.45 17.78 -14.91
N GLY A 22 14.53 18.68 -14.55
CA GLY A 22 14.84 20.08 -14.24
C GLY A 22 15.38 20.84 -15.46
N LYS A 23 16.66 21.24 -15.41
CA LYS A 23 17.35 21.91 -16.54
C LYS A 23 18.13 20.95 -17.44
N ASN A 24 18.25 19.67 -17.06
CA ASN A 24 19.03 18.67 -17.78
C ASN A 24 18.09 17.70 -18.52
N TRP A 25 18.56 17.18 -19.64
CA TRP A 25 17.93 16.05 -20.31
C TRP A 25 18.68 14.76 -19.94
N ILE A 26 17.93 13.70 -19.66
CA ILE A 26 18.45 12.37 -19.37
C ILE A 26 17.87 11.38 -20.38
N VAL A 27 18.74 10.55 -20.94
CA VAL A 27 18.33 9.35 -21.67
C VAL A 27 17.89 8.33 -20.63
N ILE A 28 16.60 7.98 -20.64
CA ILE A 28 16.09 6.85 -19.90
C ILE A 28 16.16 5.64 -20.83
N SER A 29 17.11 4.75 -20.55
CA SER A 29 17.26 3.48 -21.25
C SER A 29 16.37 2.44 -20.57
N SER A 30 15.32 2.02 -21.26
CA SER A 30 14.48 0.89 -20.88
C SER A 30 14.97 -0.40 -21.56
N LEU A 31 15.58 -1.29 -20.79
CA LEU A 31 15.87 -2.65 -21.25
C LEU A 31 14.55 -3.41 -21.29
N SER A 32 14.07 -3.77 -22.47
CA SER A 32 12.91 -4.66 -22.61
C SER A 32 13.37 -6.08 -22.94
N ILE A 33 13.21 -6.98 -21.97
CA ILE A 33 13.43 -8.42 -22.15
C ILE A 33 12.20 -9.02 -22.83
N ALA A 34 12.38 -9.97 -23.76
CA ALA A 34 11.26 -10.59 -24.48
C ALA A 34 10.31 -11.40 -23.58
N SER A 35 10.70 -11.67 -22.34
CA SER A 35 9.86 -12.20 -21.26
C SER A 35 9.01 -11.14 -20.54
N GLY A 36 9.14 -9.85 -20.91
CA GLY A 36 8.30 -8.75 -20.40
C GLY A 36 8.87 -7.91 -19.26
N LEU A 37 10.19 -7.95 -19.00
CA LEU A 37 10.83 -7.09 -18.00
C LEU A 37 11.16 -5.71 -18.61
N PHE A 38 10.88 -4.62 -17.87
CA PHE A 38 11.37 -3.26 -18.14
C PHE A 38 12.42 -2.87 -17.08
N LEU A 39 13.67 -2.61 -17.48
CA LEU A 39 14.70 -2.06 -16.59
C LEU A 39 15.04 -0.62 -17.00
N MET A 40 14.74 0.39 -16.18
CA MET A 40 15.23 1.75 -16.38
C MET A 40 16.63 1.92 -15.77
N ASN A 41 17.66 2.00 -16.62
CA ASN A 41 18.95 2.55 -16.21
C ASN A 41 19.00 4.05 -16.57
N SER A 42 19.34 4.89 -15.59
CA SER A 42 19.58 6.31 -15.79
C SER A 42 21.07 6.62 -15.71
N ILE A 43 21.66 7.01 -16.84
CA ILE A 43 23.04 7.50 -16.89
C ILE A 43 23.01 9.02 -16.78
N THR A 44 23.52 9.57 -15.68
CA THR A 44 23.70 11.01 -15.53
C THR A 44 24.92 11.48 -16.33
N VAL A 45 24.70 11.89 -17.58
CA VAL A 45 25.74 12.55 -18.39
C VAL A 45 25.86 14.00 -17.95
N LYS A 46 27.00 14.37 -17.36
CA LYS A 46 27.39 15.79 -17.28
C LYS A 46 27.94 16.20 -18.64
N ALA A 47 27.31 17.20 -19.27
CA ALA A 47 27.85 17.81 -20.47
C ALA A 47 29.06 18.68 -20.12
N ASP A 48 30.27 18.18 -20.38
CA ASP A 48 31.45 19.04 -20.47
C ASP A 48 31.42 19.78 -21.81
N THR A 49 31.57 21.10 -21.75
CA THR A 49 31.68 21.95 -22.94
C THR A 49 32.98 21.65 -23.67
N ALA A 50 32.90 21.25 -24.94
CA ALA A 50 34.08 20.99 -25.76
C ALA A 50 34.93 22.24 -26.00
N PRO A 51 36.26 22.09 -26.02
CA PRO A 51 37.10 22.86 -26.92
C PRO A 51 38.01 21.96 -27.78
N ASN A 52 37.90 22.14 -29.10
CA ASN A 52 38.93 21.95 -30.13
C ASN A 52 39.89 20.73 -30.08
N SER A 53 39.52 19.71 -30.87
CA SER A 53 40.33 19.09 -31.95
C SER A 53 41.79 18.59 -31.75
N THR A 54 42.04 17.44 -32.39
CA THR A 54 43.33 16.91 -32.96
C THR A 54 44.32 16.18 -32.02
N PRO A 55 45.07 15.14 -32.49
CA PRO A 55 44.64 13.73 -32.30
C PRO A 55 45.79 12.76 -31.87
N ILE A 56 45.72 11.47 -32.30
CA ILE A 56 46.70 10.35 -32.21
C ILE A 56 46.93 9.79 -30.77
N THR A 57 47.12 8.49 -30.47
CA THR A 57 47.41 7.27 -31.28
C THR A 57 46.83 5.99 -30.66
N GLN A 58 46.74 4.91 -31.46
CA GLN A 58 46.52 3.50 -31.05
C GLN A 58 47.62 3.00 -30.08
N ASP A 59 47.36 1.97 -29.25
CA ASP A 59 47.89 0.61 -29.49
C ASP A 59 47.45 -0.50 -28.47
N GLN A 60 47.54 -1.78 -28.91
CA GLN A 60 47.55 -3.09 -28.18
C GLN A 60 46.47 -3.37 -27.09
N VAL A 61 45.55 -4.34 -27.19
CA VAL A 61 45.66 -5.82 -27.35
C VAL A 61 46.31 -6.56 -26.17
N GLN A 62 45.50 -7.25 -25.32
CA GLN A 62 45.66 -8.69 -24.98
C GLN A 62 44.56 -9.22 -24.01
N GLN A 63 44.27 -10.52 -24.16
CA GLN A 63 43.42 -11.39 -23.33
C GLN A 63 44.04 -12.82 -23.42
N PRO A 64 43.57 -13.84 -22.68
CA PRO A 64 43.61 -14.10 -21.24
C PRO A 64 44.68 -15.15 -20.85
N THR A 65 44.76 -15.51 -19.56
CA THR A 65 45.27 -16.84 -19.11
C THR A 65 44.38 -17.43 -18.01
N ALA A 66 44.24 -18.75 -18.01
CA ALA A 66 43.40 -19.52 -17.09
C ALA A 66 44.17 -20.69 -16.46
N THR A 67 43.80 -21.05 -15.23
CA THR A 67 44.16 -22.26 -14.46
C THR A 67 43.34 -22.25 -13.15
N SER A 68 42.99 -23.34 -12.47
CA SER A 68 42.72 -24.75 -12.84
C SER A 68 42.18 -25.47 -11.59
N ASN A 69 41.35 -26.50 -11.77
CA ASN A 69 40.71 -27.38 -10.77
C ASN A 69 41.49 -27.67 -9.46
N GLU A 70 40.75 -27.87 -8.36
CA GLU A 70 40.63 -29.22 -7.76
C GLU A 70 39.43 -29.35 -6.79
N GLN A 71 38.88 -30.57 -6.70
CA GLN A 71 37.83 -31.02 -5.78
C GLN A 71 38.36 -32.30 -5.09
N PRO A 72 37.84 -32.68 -3.91
CA PRO A 72 37.39 -34.07 -3.83
C PRO A 72 36.03 -34.27 -3.15
N GLN A 73 35.53 -35.50 -3.29
CA GLN A 73 34.15 -35.95 -3.10
C GLN A 73 34.07 -37.03 -2.01
N SER A 74 32.96 -37.09 -1.26
CA SER A 74 32.59 -38.33 -0.53
C SER A 74 31.10 -38.41 -0.20
N THR A 75 30.52 -39.58 -0.47
CA THR A 75 29.16 -40.05 -0.12
C THR A 75 29.27 -41.53 0.30
N PRO A 76 28.19 -42.26 0.62
CA PRO A 76 27.04 -41.97 1.51
C PRO A 76 26.90 -43.08 2.60
N SER A 77 25.88 -43.04 3.45
CA SER A 77 25.40 -44.24 4.19
C SER A 77 23.93 -44.13 4.63
N THR A 78 23.23 -45.26 4.54
CA THR A 78 21.79 -45.46 4.78
C THR A 78 21.53 -46.32 6.01
N SER A 79 20.45 -46.07 6.77
CA SER A 79 19.67 -47.14 7.44
C SER A 79 18.37 -46.65 8.08
N THR A 80 17.24 -47.22 7.64
CA THR A 80 16.07 -47.52 8.51
C THR A 80 16.15 -49.02 8.86
N PRO A 81 15.44 -49.53 9.89
CA PRO A 81 14.15 -50.17 9.57
C PRO A 81 13.06 -50.14 10.67
N GLU A 82 11.82 -50.39 10.22
CA GLU A 82 10.70 -51.11 10.87
C GLU A 82 10.12 -50.63 12.23
N GLU A 83 8.85 -50.87 12.61
CA GLU A 83 7.54 -51.25 12.02
C GLU A 83 6.74 -51.85 13.20
N THR A 84 5.44 -51.53 13.41
CA THR A 84 4.37 -52.51 13.74
C THR A 84 3.00 -51.90 14.10
N THR A 85 1.98 -52.28 13.30
CA THR A 85 0.58 -52.64 13.64
C THR A 85 -0.44 -51.63 14.24
N ALA A 86 -1.61 -51.58 13.58
CA ALA A 86 -2.89 -50.97 13.98
C ALA A 86 -3.83 -52.02 14.64
N PRO A 87 -5.19 -51.92 14.67
CA PRO A 87 -6.14 -50.79 14.50
C PRO A 87 -7.24 -50.74 15.60
N VAL A 88 -8.29 -49.90 15.47
CA VAL A 88 -9.73 -50.22 15.75
C VAL A 88 -10.65 -49.08 15.24
N LYS A 89 -11.97 -49.34 15.16
CA LYS A 89 -13.02 -48.65 14.36
C LYS A 89 -14.25 -48.30 15.23
N ALA A 90 -15.19 -47.50 14.69
CA ALA A 90 -16.61 -47.34 15.07
C ALA A 90 -16.91 -46.38 16.25
N ASP A 91 -18.05 -45.66 16.33
CA ASP A 91 -19.17 -45.42 15.39
C ASP A 91 -19.93 -44.10 15.78
N VAL A 92 -20.85 -43.63 14.93
CA VAL A 92 -21.77 -42.47 15.13
C VAL A 92 -23.21 -42.98 15.37
N PRO A 93 -23.96 -42.46 16.37
CA PRO A 93 -25.17 -41.59 16.17
C PRO A 93 -25.37 -40.56 17.34
N ASP A 94 -26.33 -39.62 17.42
CA ASP A 94 -27.42 -39.05 16.58
C ASP A 94 -27.72 -37.61 17.14
N GLN A 95 -28.07 -36.56 16.36
CA GLN A 95 -29.43 -36.07 15.98
C GLN A 95 -30.39 -35.59 17.10
N ILE A 96 -31.33 -34.68 16.73
CA ILE A 96 -32.39 -34.00 17.53
C ILE A 96 -31.93 -32.68 18.22
N ALA A 97 -32.58 -31.51 18.04
CA ALA A 97 -33.62 -31.09 17.09
C ALA A 97 -33.69 -29.55 16.94
N ASP A 98 -34.27 -29.11 15.81
CA ASP A 98 -34.61 -27.73 15.46
C ASP A 98 -35.91 -27.23 16.16
N SER A 99 -36.00 -25.92 16.45
CA SER A 99 -37.29 -25.22 16.57
C SER A 99 -37.18 -23.68 16.43
N ASP A 100 -37.31 -23.21 15.20
CA ASP A 100 -38.07 -22.03 14.73
C ASP A 100 -38.03 -20.64 15.44
N LEU A 101 -37.61 -19.65 14.62
CA LEU A 101 -38.30 -18.37 14.30
C LEU A 101 -38.26 -17.17 15.27
N THR A 102 -37.20 -16.37 15.07
CA THR A 102 -37.25 -14.94 14.66
C THR A 102 -38.58 -14.15 14.69
N SER A 103 -38.59 -12.96 15.30
CA SER A 103 -38.44 -11.65 14.59
C SER A 103 -38.99 -10.45 15.39
N ASN A 104 -38.14 -9.43 15.64
CA ASN A 104 -38.34 -8.04 15.17
C ASN A 104 -37.25 -7.08 15.71
N GLN A 105 -37.00 -6.01 14.96
CA GLN A 105 -35.85 -5.11 15.09
C GLN A 105 -36.09 -3.95 16.07
N GLU A 106 -35.03 -3.42 16.68
CA GLU A 106 -34.48 -2.09 16.36
C GLU A 106 -33.11 -1.89 17.03
N GLY A 107 -32.25 -1.04 16.44
CA GLY A 107 -30.82 -1.00 16.72
C GLY A 107 -30.42 -0.32 18.04
N GLY A 108 -29.36 -0.83 18.67
CA GLY A 108 -28.71 -0.23 19.83
C GLY A 108 -27.42 -0.97 20.18
N ILE A 109 -26.34 -0.22 20.41
CA ILE A 109 -24.99 -0.75 20.67
C ILE A 109 -25.00 -1.61 21.94
N THR A 110 -24.90 -2.94 21.82
CA THR A 110 -24.90 -3.86 22.97
C THR A 110 -23.49 -4.23 23.41
N LYS A 111 -23.10 -3.69 24.57
CA LYS A 111 -22.02 -4.24 25.40
C LYS A 111 -22.22 -5.75 25.60
N LEU A 112 -21.19 -6.54 25.34
CA LEU A 112 -21.20 -7.96 25.70
C LEU A 112 -21.10 -8.12 27.22
N ASN A 113 -22.06 -8.85 27.78
CA ASN A 113 -22.22 -9.04 29.21
C ASN A 113 -21.29 -10.18 29.66
N THR A 114 -20.15 -9.88 30.26
CA THR A 114 -19.29 -10.90 30.88
C THR A 114 -19.93 -11.44 32.15
N ASN A 115 -20.59 -12.59 32.08
CA ASN A 115 -20.77 -13.49 33.23
C ASN A 115 -21.23 -14.90 32.83
N GLN A 116 -20.47 -15.89 33.32
CA GLN A 116 -20.66 -17.36 33.34
C GLN A 116 -19.79 -18.17 32.38
N LEU A 117 -18.57 -18.50 32.86
CA LEU A 117 -17.97 -19.81 32.64
C LEU A 117 -17.45 -20.33 33.98
N GLU A 118 -17.68 -21.61 34.23
CA GLU A 118 -17.43 -22.27 35.51
C GLU A 118 -15.94 -22.56 35.72
N ALA A 119 -15.48 -22.54 36.97
CA ALA A 119 -14.09 -22.80 37.31
C ALA A 119 -13.78 -24.30 37.21
N GLU A 120 -13.20 -24.72 36.09
CA GLU A 120 -12.65 -26.07 35.93
C GLU A 120 -11.34 -26.21 36.72
N GLN A 121 -11.29 -27.16 37.67
CA GLN A 121 -10.12 -27.34 38.54
C GLN A 121 -8.96 -28.02 37.80
N VAL A 122 -7.82 -27.32 37.72
CA VAL A 122 -6.54 -27.87 37.26
C VAL A 122 -5.72 -28.28 38.50
N PRO A 123 -5.09 -29.47 38.51
CA PRO A 123 -4.56 -30.07 39.75
C PRO A 123 -3.23 -29.48 40.23
N GLU A 124 -3.01 -29.56 41.55
CA GLU A 124 -1.73 -29.29 42.19
C GLU A 124 -0.61 -30.17 41.62
N ASN A 125 0.53 -29.57 41.26
CA ASN A 125 1.79 -30.27 41.05
C ASN A 125 2.85 -29.74 42.03
N GLU A 126 3.67 -30.65 42.56
CA GLU A 126 4.58 -30.42 43.68
C GLU A 126 5.69 -29.37 43.40
N PRO A 127 6.14 -28.60 44.41
CA PRO A 127 7.24 -27.65 44.25
C PRO A 127 8.60 -28.34 44.14
N ILE A 128 9.39 -27.95 43.13
CA ILE A 128 10.76 -28.45 42.91
C ILE A 128 11.72 -27.84 43.94
N ASN A 129 12.50 -28.69 44.59
CA ASN A 129 13.41 -28.35 45.69
C ASN A 129 14.76 -27.80 45.18
N LEU A 130 15.02 -26.50 45.35
CA LEU A 130 16.36 -25.91 45.24
C LEU A 130 16.73 -25.16 46.53
N LYS A 131 17.74 -25.69 47.23
CA LYS A 131 18.30 -25.13 48.47
C LYS A 131 19.16 -23.91 48.18
N GLY A 132 18.94 -22.80 48.89
CA GLY A 132 19.79 -21.61 48.78
C GLY A 132 19.38 -20.43 49.68
N ASN A 133 19.17 -20.67 50.98
CA ASN A 133 18.86 -19.61 51.94
C ASN A 133 20.12 -18.77 52.28
N PRO A 134 19.98 -17.48 52.62
CA PRO A 134 19.88 -17.15 54.04
C PRO A 134 18.90 -16.02 54.41
N THR A 135 17.78 -16.43 54.99
CA THR A 135 17.23 -16.00 56.29
C THR A 135 17.32 -14.51 56.64
N ILE A 136 16.17 -13.83 56.57
CA ILE A 136 15.76 -12.88 57.62
C ILE A 136 14.33 -13.25 58.03
N THR A 137 14.04 -13.19 59.32
CA THR A 137 12.81 -13.70 59.96
C THR A 137 11.66 -12.70 59.94
N GLU A 138 10.47 -13.12 59.50
CA GLU A 138 9.20 -12.48 59.89
C GLU A 138 8.77 -12.90 61.31
N PRO A 139 8.06 -12.02 62.03
CA PRO A 139 7.06 -12.40 63.01
C PRO A 139 5.65 -11.97 62.58
N THR A 140 4.69 -12.89 62.72
CA THR A 140 3.24 -12.74 62.51
C THR A 140 2.65 -11.78 63.57
N PRO A 141 1.54 -11.04 63.31
CA PRO A 141 1.20 -9.84 64.06
C PRO A 141 0.56 -10.11 65.43
N THR A 142 0.63 -9.11 66.31
CA THR A 142 -0.15 -9.04 67.55
C THR A 142 -0.95 -7.74 67.54
N ASP A 143 -2.23 -7.80 67.91
CA ASP A 143 -3.09 -6.62 68.08
C ASP A 143 -2.47 -5.65 69.11
N GLU A 144 -2.19 -4.41 68.70
CA GLU A 144 -2.16 -3.29 69.64
C GLU A 144 -2.65 -1.99 68.99
N GLN A 145 -3.19 -1.10 69.83
CA GLN A 145 -4.15 -0.07 69.44
C GLN A 145 -3.54 1.12 68.69
N LEU A 146 -4.43 1.88 68.02
CA LEU A 146 -4.15 3.16 67.36
C LEU A 146 -3.18 4.05 68.15
N GLY A 147 -1.94 4.12 67.70
CA GLY A 147 -0.96 5.15 68.07
C GLY A 147 -0.69 6.04 66.87
N ASN A 148 -1.20 7.27 66.89
CA ASN A 148 -1.00 8.24 65.80
C ASN A 148 0.50 8.47 65.51
N GLN A 149 1.01 7.94 64.40
CA GLN A 149 2.12 8.61 63.71
C GLN A 149 1.56 9.82 62.94
N PRO A 150 2.31 10.93 62.84
CA PRO A 150 1.81 12.10 62.16
C PRO A 150 1.73 11.84 60.66
N ASP A 151 0.52 11.85 60.11
CA ASP A 151 0.29 12.00 58.67
C ASP A 151 1.11 13.18 58.18
N ASN A 152 1.90 12.98 57.11
CA ASN A 152 2.69 14.03 56.52
C ASN A 152 1.77 14.94 55.68
N LYS A 153 0.95 15.72 56.37
CA LYS A 153 0.08 16.77 55.81
C LYS A 153 0.93 17.97 55.44
N SER A 154 1.91 17.73 54.55
CA SER A 154 2.97 18.66 54.18
C SER A 154 2.43 19.77 53.29
N ASP A 155 2.35 20.99 53.85
CA ASP A 155 2.47 22.32 53.24
C ASP A 155 1.73 22.65 51.92
N PHE A 156 0.87 21.77 51.40
CA PHE A 156 0.12 22.01 50.16
C PHE A 156 -1.00 23.03 50.40
N THR A 157 -0.72 24.28 50.09
CA THR A 157 -1.67 25.39 50.20
C THR A 157 -2.10 25.88 48.82
N VAL A 158 -3.41 25.90 48.57
CA VAL A 158 -4.00 26.53 47.38
C VAL A 158 -3.74 28.05 47.41
N PRO A 159 -3.01 28.63 46.43
CA PRO A 159 -2.80 30.08 46.34
C PRO A 159 -4.11 30.82 46.10
N LYS A 160 -4.20 32.10 46.47
CA LYS A 160 -5.42 32.91 46.24
C LYS A 160 -5.58 33.34 44.78
N ASP A 161 -4.49 33.36 44.04
CA ASP A 161 -4.35 33.79 42.66
C ASP A 161 -4.21 32.58 41.72
N ASN A 162 -5.09 31.58 41.88
CA ASN A 162 -5.21 30.45 40.96
C ASN A 162 -6.28 30.74 39.87
N ILE A 163 -6.20 30.00 38.76
CA ILE A 163 -7.21 29.99 37.68
C ILE A 163 -8.46 29.23 38.16
N ALA A 164 -8.23 28.03 38.70
CA ALA A 164 -9.25 27.16 39.28
C ALA A 164 -8.64 26.31 40.41
N ASN A 165 -9.50 25.81 41.32
CA ASN A 165 -9.09 24.94 42.42
C ASN A 165 -10.26 24.08 42.92
N GLY A 166 -9.95 22.99 43.61
CA GLY A 166 -10.94 22.11 44.20
C GLY A 166 -10.34 20.98 45.04
N GLY A 167 -11.14 19.93 45.27
CA GLY A 167 -10.77 18.79 46.11
C GLY A 167 -11.19 18.95 47.58
N GLY A 168 -10.65 18.09 48.45
CA GLY A 168 -10.97 18.09 49.88
C GLY A 168 -12.41 17.65 50.20
N SER A 169 -13.03 16.86 49.32
CA SER A 169 -14.36 16.27 49.51
C SER A 169 -14.28 14.92 50.23
N THR A 170 -15.43 14.31 50.54
CA THR A 170 -15.51 12.94 51.09
C THR A 170 -15.10 11.86 50.11
N TYR A 171 -15.02 12.17 48.82
CA TYR A 171 -14.73 11.20 47.74
C TYR A 171 -13.32 11.40 47.17
N SER A 172 -12.88 12.65 46.99
CA SER A 172 -11.53 13.02 46.59
C SER A 172 -10.93 13.96 47.62
N THR A 173 -9.99 13.47 48.42
CA THR A 173 -9.39 14.21 49.54
C THR A 173 -8.17 15.04 49.12
N SER A 174 -7.50 14.69 48.01
CA SER A 174 -6.46 15.54 47.42
C SER A 174 -7.03 16.92 47.07
N LEU A 175 -6.35 17.97 47.54
CA LEU A 175 -6.58 19.33 47.06
C LEU A 175 -5.84 19.53 45.73
N TRP A 176 -6.39 20.35 44.84
CA TRP A 176 -5.73 20.71 43.59
C TRP A 176 -5.97 22.17 43.22
N TYR A 177 -5.08 22.74 42.42
CA TYR A 177 -5.26 24.07 41.82
C TYR A 177 -4.49 24.21 40.51
N ILE A 178 -4.98 25.07 39.61
CA ILE A 178 -4.30 25.46 38.37
C ILE A 178 -3.72 26.84 38.58
N SER A 179 -2.39 26.98 38.52
CA SER A 179 -1.71 28.27 38.70
C SER A 179 -1.73 29.12 37.42
N ASN A 180 -1.50 30.43 37.52
CA ASN A 180 -1.60 31.38 36.41
C ASN A 180 -0.66 31.11 35.21
N ASN A 181 0.32 30.21 35.33
CA ASN A 181 1.17 29.80 34.20
C ASN A 181 0.55 28.61 33.41
N GLY A 182 -0.44 27.91 33.97
CA GLY A 182 -1.04 26.69 33.42
C GLY A 182 -0.59 25.38 34.10
N THR A 183 0.07 25.41 35.26
CA THR A 183 0.42 24.17 35.99
C THR A 183 -0.76 23.70 36.85
N LEU A 184 -1.27 22.49 36.60
CA LEU A 184 -2.16 21.76 37.50
C LEU A 184 -1.32 21.13 38.63
N HIS A 185 -1.48 21.66 39.83
CA HIS A 185 -0.88 21.15 41.04
C HIS A 185 -1.86 20.24 41.78
N ILE A 186 -1.43 19.01 42.12
CA ILE A 186 -2.22 18.03 42.86
C ILE A 186 -1.49 17.69 44.16
N GLY A 187 -2.14 18.00 45.29
CA GLY A 187 -1.60 17.80 46.63
C GLY A 187 -1.85 16.39 47.16
N PRO A 188 -1.18 16.04 48.29
CA PRO A 188 -1.31 14.73 48.90
C PRO A 188 -2.75 14.44 49.34
N GLY A 189 -3.16 13.17 49.22
CA GLY A 189 -4.53 12.72 49.49
C GLY A 189 -4.95 11.61 48.54
N THR A 190 -6.26 11.49 48.33
CA THR A 190 -6.89 10.48 47.48
C THR A 190 -7.53 11.13 46.27
N LEU A 191 -7.28 10.58 45.08
CA LEU A 191 -8.11 10.76 43.89
C LEU A 191 -9.04 9.54 43.74
N GLN A 192 -10.30 9.78 43.41
CA GLN A 192 -11.31 8.74 43.23
C GLN A 192 -12.11 8.98 41.97
N GLY A 193 -12.31 7.94 41.17
CA GLY A 193 -13.06 8.00 39.92
C GLY A 193 -14.46 8.62 40.05
N GLY A 194 -14.78 9.52 39.13
CA GLY A 194 -16.12 10.05 38.94
C GLY A 194 -17.06 8.97 38.40
N GLY A 195 -18.34 9.01 38.79
CA GLY A 195 -19.31 7.96 38.46
C GLY A 195 -19.74 7.88 36.99
N MET A 196 -19.28 8.81 36.15
CA MET A 196 -19.53 8.86 34.71
C MET A 196 -18.21 9.15 33.98
N TYR A 197 -18.09 8.64 32.76
CA TYR A 197 -16.87 8.54 31.94
C TYR A 197 -16.17 9.88 31.54
N THR A 198 -16.52 11.00 32.16
CA THR A 198 -15.95 12.33 31.85
C THR A 198 -15.74 13.23 33.08
N ASP A 199 -15.94 12.73 34.31
CA ASP A 199 -15.90 13.55 35.52
C ASP A 199 -14.52 13.54 36.22
N LYS A 200 -13.50 14.08 35.52
CA LYS A 200 -12.23 14.49 36.13
C LYS A 200 -12.33 15.91 36.71
N PRO A 201 -11.67 16.24 37.85
CA PRO A 201 -12.01 17.45 38.62
C PRO A 201 -11.75 18.79 37.92
N TRP A 202 -10.87 18.81 36.92
CA TRP A 202 -10.37 20.01 36.23
C TRP A 202 -10.86 20.15 34.79
N ARG A 203 -11.82 19.32 34.34
CA ARG A 203 -12.32 19.27 32.95
C ARG A 203 -12.61 20.64 32.33
N ASP A 204 -13.26 21.53 33.08
CA ASP A 204 -13.67 22.85 32.59
C ASP A 204 -12.48 23.79 32.30
N ASN A 205 -11.25 23.37 32.62
CA ASN A 205 -9.98 24.06 32.42
C ASN A 205 -8.92 23.23 31.67
N ASP A 206 -9.28 22.12 31.00
CA ASP A 206 -8.31 21.27 30.28
C ASP A 206 -7.46 22.06 29.26
N ASP A 207 -8.05 23.05 28.59
CA ASP A 207 -7.35 23.93 27.64
C ASP A 207 -6.41 24.95 28.32
N ASP A 208 -6.52 25.19 29.63
CA ASP A 208 -5.60 26.06 30.38
C ASP A 208 -4.35 25.31 30.87
N ILE A 209 -4.41 23.97 30.97
CA ILE A 209 -3.35 23.14 31.54
C ILE A 209 -2.22 22.92 30.53
N LYS A 210 -0.98 23.14 30.99
CA LYS A 210 0.27 22.98 30.23
C LYS A 210 1.28 22.06 30.91
N GLU A 211 1.15 21.91 32.22
CA GLU A 211 2.00 21.06 33.05
C GLU A 211 1.16 20.43 34.16
N ILE A 212 1.41 19.17 34.48
CA ILE A 212 0.85 18.49 35.67
C ILE A 212 1.97 18.30 36.69
N SER A 213 1.71 18.58 37.96
CA SER A 213 2.64 18.35 39.07
C SER A 213 1.94 17.67 40.26
N LEU A 214 2.41 16.46 40.61
CA LEU A 214 1.98 15.76 41.83
C LEU A 214 2.90 16.16 42.99
N ASP A 215 2.47 17.14 43.76
CA ASP A 215 3.24 17.83 44.80
C ASP A 215 3.26 17.09 46.17
N GLY A 216 2.76 15.86 46.20
CA GLY A 216 2.75 14.98 47.37
C GLY A 216 2.13 13.63 47.01
N LYS A 217 2.11 12.68 47.96
CA LYS A 217 1.59 11.32 47.71
C LYS A 217 0.08 11.31 47.43
N VAL A 218 -0.29 10.88 46.23
CA VAL A 218 -1.66 10.80 45.71
C VAL A 218 -2.05 9.34 45.57
N GLU A 219 -3.01 8.88 46.36
CA GLU A 219 -3.58 7.53 46.25
C GLU A 219 -4.74 7.52 45.23
N ALA A 220 -4.62 6.75 44.16
CA ALA A 220 -5.69 6.52 43.21
C ALA A 220 -6.58 5.36 43.70
N THR A 221 -7.90 5.58 43.74
CA THR A 221 -8.86 4.61 44.27
C THR A 221 -10.08 4.44 43.37
N MET A 222 -10.65 3.24 43.36
CA MET A 222 -12.00 3.02 42.82
C MET A 222 -13.07 3.73 43.67
N ASN A 223 -14.20 4.05 43.04
CA ASN A 223 -15.41 4.43 43.76
C ASN A 223 -16.21 3.18 44.18
N PRO A 224 -16.28 2.83 45.48
CA PRO A 224 -16.94 1.60 45.93
C PRO A 224 -18.48 1.67 45.85
N SER A 225 -19.04 2.82 45.52
CA SER A 225 -20.51 3.04 45.50
C SER A 225 -21.14 2.69 44.14
N ILE A 226 -20.34 2.35 43.13
CA ILE A 226 -20.79 2.25 41.74
C ILE A 226 -20.15 1.02 41.09
N ASN A 227 -20.94 -0.05 40.94
CA ASN A 227 -20.54 -1.40 40.49
C ASN A 227 -20.03 -1.50 39.03
N VAL A 228 -19.71 -0.38 38.36
CA VAL A 228 -19.36 -0.32 36.93
C VAL A 228 -18.26 0.72 36.62
N THR A 229 -17.56 1.26 37.61
CA THR A 229 -16.69 2.44 37.41
C THR A 229 -15.24 2.04 37.17
N PRO A 230 -14.58 2.58 36.11
CA PRO A 230 -13.13 2.57 36.02
C PRO A 230 -12.51 3.43 37.15
N GLY A 231 -11.20 3.35 37.34
CA GLY A 231 -10.48 4.05 38.40
C GLY A 231 -10.27 5.53 38.09
N ILE A 232 -9.04 5.93 37.76
CA ILE A 232 -8.72 7.33 37.38
C ILE A 232 -8.85 7.56 35.86
N PHE A 233 -9.96 7.08 35.30
CA PHE A 233 -10.27 7.11 33.87
C PHE A 233 -10.06 8.49 33.25
N ARG A 234 -9.16 8.61 32.27
CA ARG A 234 -8.96 9.85 31.49
C ARG A 234 -8.62 11.08 32.35
N TYR A 235 -8.05 10.88 33.55
CA TYR A 235 -7.77 11.99 34.49
C TYR A 235 -6.72 12.98 33.97
N PHE A 236 -5.71 12.53 33.23
CA PHE A 236 -4.62 13.37 32.74
C PHE A 236 -4.62 13.59 31.22
N GLY A 237 -5.59 13.01 30.49
CA GLY A 237 -5.77 13.21 29.05
C GLY A 237 -6.71 14.37 28.66
N ASP A 238 -6.97 14.51 27.35
CA ASP A 238 -7.67 15.60 26.63
C ASP A 238 -7.08 17.01 26.82
N MET A 239 -5.85 17.13 27.31
CA MET A 239 -5.21 18.40 27.62
C MET A 239 -4.46 18.94 26.40
N LYS A 240 -5.19 19.64 25.50
CA LYS A 240 -4.67 20.21 24.24
C LYS A 240 -3.40 21.06 24.34
N ASN A 241 -3.05 21.52 25.54
CA ASN A 241 -1.90 22.35 25.83
C ASN A 241 -0.84 21.70 26.74
N LEU A 242 -1.05 20.47 27.21
CA LEU A 242 -0.12 19.73 28.07
C LEU A 242 1.20 19.45 27.34
N THR A 243 2.31 19.69 28.03
CA THR A 243 3.67 19.52 27.50
C THR A 243 4.60 18.76 28.45
N THR A 244 4.21 18.58 29.71
CA THR A 244 5.07 17.98 30.75
C THR A 244 4.24 17.45 31.92
N VAL A 245 4.57 16.27 32.42
CA VAL A 245 4.00 15.67 33.63
C VAL A 245 5.13 15.42 34.63
N LYS A 246 4.95 15.81 35.90
CA LYS A 246 5.96 15.70 36.97
C LYS A 246 5.40 15.01 38.20
N GLY A 247 6.26 14.27 38.88
CA GLY A 247 5.94 13.65 40.17
C GLY A 247 5.14 12.35 40.07
N LEU A 248 5.15 11.63 38.93
CA LEU A 248 4.40 10.37 38.78
C LEU A 248 4.81 9.29 39.80
N ASN A 249 6.04 9.34 40.33
CA ASN A 249 6.50 8.54 41.47
C ASN A 249 5.73 8.82 42.79
N ASN A 250 4.85 9.83 42.81
CA ASN A 250 3.94 10.13 43.91
C ASN A 250 2.52 9.58 43.69
N LEU A 251 2.19 9.08 42.51
CA LEU A 251 0.92 8.41 42.22
C LEU A 251 0.99 6.95 42.68
N ASP A 252 0.12 6.59 43.62
CA ASP A 252 -0.04 5.22 44.10
C ASP A 252 -1.27 4.59 43.43
N LEU A 253 -1.04 3.59 42.59
CA LEU A 253 -2.07 2.85 41.84
C LEU A 253 -2.46 1.52 42.51
N SER A 254 -1.96 1.21 43.71
CA SER A 254 -2.16 -0.10 44.38
C SER A 254 -3.63 -0.46 44.66
N LYS A 255 -4.53 0.54 44.61
CA LYS A 255 -5.99 0.41 44.78
C LYS A 255 -6.79 0.84 43.55
N CYS A 256 -6.12 0.92 42.39
CA CYS A 256 -6.66 1.42 41.13
C CYS A 256 -6.45 0.38 40.01
N PRO A 257 -7.31 -0.65 39.90
CA PRO A 257 -7.15 -1.73 38.92
C PRO A 257 -7.48 -1.31 37.49
N ASP A 258 -7.95 -0.09 37.26
CA ASP A 258 -8.31 0.45 35.94
C ASP A 258 -7.81 1.89 35.84
N ILE A 259 -6.88 2.11 34.91
CA ILE A 259 -6.29 3.41 34.57
C ILE A 259 -6.48 3.73 33.08
N SER A 260 -7.52 3.17 32.46
CA SER A 260 -7.77 3.37 31.03
C SER A 260 -7.84 4.85 30.65
N LEU A 261 -7.28 5.16 29.48
CA LEU A 261 -7.22 6.50 28.89
C LEU A 261 -6.45 7.57 29.71
N LEU A 262 -5.63 7.17 30.70
CA LEU A 262 -5.05 8.09 31.69
C LEU A 262 -4.32 9.30 31.10
N PHE A 263 -3.53 9.15 30.02
CA PHE A 263 -2.73 10.19 29.34
C PHE A 263 -3.03 10.20 27.82
N CYS A 264 -4.30 10.26 27.44
CA CYS A 264 -4.69 10.19 26.03
C CYS A 264 -5.06 11.57 25.46
N HIS A 265 -4.96 11.76 24.15
CA HIS A 265 -5.39 12.97 23.44
C HIS A 265 -4.64 14.25 23.91
N ASP A 266 -3.35 14.14 24.21
CA ASP A 266 -2.47 15.23 24.63
C ASP A 266 -1.50 15.64 23.48
N PRO A 267 -1.98 16.31 22.40
CA PRO A 267 -1.26 16.51 21.14
C PRO A 267 -0.01 17.41 21.20
N LYS A 268 0.41 17.84 22.40
CA LYS A 268 1.66 18.61 22.63
C LYS A 268 2.59 17.95 23.66
N LEU A 269 2.23 16.78 24.19
CA LEU A 269 3.09 15.99 25.06
C LEU A 269 4.17 15.33 24.20
N VAL A 270 5.41 15.81 24.29
CA VAL A 270 6.53 15.32 23.47
C VAL A 270 7.23 14.10 24.09
N ASN A 271 7.18 14.02 25.43
CA ASN A 271 7.86 13.02 26.24
C ASN A 271 7.21 12.93 27.64
N ILE A 272 7.09 11.71 28.17
CA ILE A 272 6.64 11.45 29.54
C ILE A 272 7.54 10.39 30.20
N ASP A 273 7.94 10.61 31.46
CA ASP A 273 8.71 9.63 32.25
C ASP A 273 7.78 8.82 33.15
N VAL A 274 7.44 7.61 32.69
CA VAL A 274 6.62 6.64 33.44
C VAL A 274 7.46 5.54 34.11
N SER A 275 8.79 5.70 34.16
CA SER A 275 9.72 4.67 34.66
C SER A 275 9.57 4.35 36.15
N GLN A 276 8.92 5.24 36.91
CA GLN A 276 8.67 5.14 38.35
C GLN A 276 7.20 4.85 38.69
N LEU A 277 6.35 4.58 37.70
CA LEU A 277 4.93 4.27 37.91
C LEU A 277 4.77 2.77 38.22
N ASP A 278 4.37 2.45 39.45
CA ASP A 278 4.04 1.07 39.83
C ASP A 278 2.65 0.72 39.32
N VAL A 279 2.61 -0.10 38.26
CA VAL A 279 1.38 -0.60 37.64
C VAL A 279 1.05 -2.05 38.02
N SER A 280 1.75 -2.63 39.00
CA SER A 280 1.63 -4.06 39.33
C SER A 280 0.24 -4.49 39.83
N ALA A 281 -0.58 -3.56 40.32
CA ALA A 281 -1.97 -3.80 40.73
C ALA A 281 -3.01 -3.58 39.60
N VAL A 282 -2.58 -3.11 38.42
CA VAL A 282 -3.45 -2.65 37.36
C VAL A 282 -3.88 -3.80 36.44
N THR A 283 -5.20 -3.92 36.26
CA THR A 283 -5.85 -4.94 35.41
C THR A 283 -6.28 -4.42 34.04
N ASN A 284 -6.60 -3.13 33.92
CA ASN A 284 -7.02 -2.48 32.67
C ASN A 284 -6.14 -1.26 32.35
N MET A 285 -5.49 -1.30 31.18
CA MET A 285 -4.59 -0.28 30.62
C MET A 285 -5.02 0.17 29.21
N ASP A 286 -6.31 0.02 28.89
CA ASP A 286 -6.88 0.42 27.61
C ASP A 286 -6.56 1.88 27.25
N SER A 287 -6.01 2.11 26.05
CA SER A 287 -5.73 3.41 25.44
C SER A 287 -4.99 4.45 26.31
N ILE A 288 -4.05 4.04 27.20
CA ILE A 288 -3.38 4.98 28.11
C ILE A 288 -2.76 6.19 27.39
N PHE A 289 -2.11 5.99 26.23
CA PHE A 289 -1.44 7.03 25.45
C PHE A 289 -2.05 7.23 24.05
N GLU A 290 -3.34 6.94 23.89
CA GLU A 290 -4.00 7.04 22.57
C GLU A 290 -4.09 8.51 22.09
N TYR A 291 -3.76 8.79 20.81
CA TYR A 291 -3.78 10.13 20.17
C TYR A 291 -2.80 11.19 20.72
N ASP A 292 -1.73 10.81 21.43
CA ASP A 292 -0.62 11.69 21.82
C ASP A 292 0.32 11.97 20.63
N SER A 293 -0.23 12.58 19.58
CA SER A 293 0.40 12.82 18.27
C SER A 293 1.76 13.57 18.27
N SER A 294 2.23 14.13 19.39
CA SER A 294 3.57 14.71 19.55
C SER A 294 4.58 13.80 20.27
N LEU A 295 4.15 12.68 20.86
CA LEU A 295 4.99 11.77 21.62
C LEU A 295 6.00 11.10 20.67
N THR A 296 7.29 11.23 20.99
CA THR A 296 8.38 10.78 20.10
C THR A 296 8.99 9.45 20.51
N ASN A 297 8.97 9.16 21.81
CA ASN A 297 9.56 7.97 22.41
C ASN A 297 8.82 7.60 23.70
N LEU A 298 8.78 6.31 24.04
CA LEU A 298 8.19 5.83 25.28
C LEU A 298 8.92 4.57 25.77
N ASP A 299 9.14 4.47 27.08
CA ASP A 299 9.79 3.33 27.73
C ASP A 299 8.89 2.76 28.84
N LEU A 300 8.35 1.56 28.58
CA LEU A 300 7.49 0.80 29.48
C LEU A 300 8.24 -0.38 30.15
N SER A 301 9.57 -0.46 30.01
CA SER A 301 10.36 -1.65 30.40
C SER A 301 10.34 -2.00 31.90
N ASN A 302 9.97 -1.03 32.75
CA ASN A 302 9.80 -1.20 34.20
C ASN A 302 8.40 -1.65 34.62
N TRP A 303 7.41 -1.66 33.72
CA TRP A 303 6.04 -2.06 34.06
C TRP A 303 5.94 -3.57 34.25
N ASP A 304 5.37 -3.99 35.38
CA ASP A 304 5.13 -5.39 35.74
C ASP A 304 3.66 -5.74 35.50
N THR A 305 3.36 -6.28 34.32
CA THR A 305 1.98 -6.38 33.82
C THR A 305 1.33 -7.72 34.15
N ARG A 306 1.84 -8.44 35.16
CA ARG A 306 1.41 -9.79 35.53
C ARG A 306 -0.08 -9.93 35.88
N ASN A 307 -0.69 -8.84 36.35
CA ASN A 307 -2.10 -8.76 36.71
C ASN A 307 -2.95 -8.08 35.62
N THR A 308 -2.31 -7.54 34.58
CA THR A 308 -2.97 -6.84 33.48
C THR A 308 -3.71 -7.83 32.60
N VAL A 309 -4.92 -7.45 32.19
CA VAL A 309 -5.84 -8.25 31.36
C VAL A 309 -6.12 -7.53 30.04
N ASN A 310 -6.17 -6.20 30.04
CA ASN A 310 -6.40 -5.38 28.84
C ASN A 310 -5.28 -4.37 28.58
N MET A 311 -4.77 -4.35 27.35
CA MET A 311 -3.81 -3.40 26.76
C MET A 311 -4.24 -2.94 25.35
N GLY A 312 -5.54 -3.02 25.03
CA GLY A 312 -6.10 -2.47 23.80
C GLY A 312 -5.72 -0.99 23.63
N GLY A 313 -5.40 -0.58 22.40
CA GLY A 313 -5.07 0.81 22.06
C GLY A 313 -3.91 1.46 22.82
N LEU A 314 -3.10 0.70 23.60
CA LEU A 314 -2.23 1.23 24.66
C LEU A 314 -1.40 2.47 24.25
N ILE A 315 -0.91 2.46 23.01
CA ILE A 315 -0.15 3.56 22.40
C ILE A 315 -0.65 3.93 20.99
N SER A 316 -1.93 3.74 20.66
CA SER A 316 -2.43 3.95 19.30
C SER A 316 -2.45 5.43 18.85
N TYR A 317 -2.36 5.63 17.53
CA TYR A 317 -2.43 6.92 16.82
C TYR A 317 -1.38 7.96 17.24
N ASN A 318 -0.24 7.50 17.78
CA ASN A 318 0.89 8.34 18.13
C ASN A 318 1.76 8.61 16.89
N THR A 319 1.24 9.45 16.01
CA THR A 319 1.82 9.73 14.68
C THR A 319 3.26 10.30 14.70
N SER A 320 3.77 10.76 15.84
CA SER A 320 5.19 11.17 16.01
C SER A 320 6.11 10.08 16.58
N LEU A 321 5.59 8.95 17.06
CA LEU A 321 6.34 7.94 17.81
C LEU A 321 7.34 7.22 16.90
N GLU A 322 8.64 7.32 17.22
CA GLU A 322 9.71 6.67 16.46
C GLU A 322 10.18 5.35 17.11
N THR A 323 10.09 5.27 18.45
CA THR A 323 10.58 4.13 19.23
C THR A 323 9.75 3.86 20.49
N ILE A 324 9.44 2.59 20.73
CA ILE A 324 8.77 2.07 21.93
C ILE A 324 9.64 0.98 22.57
N THR A 325 9.71 0.95 23.92
CA THR A 325 10.20 -0.22 24.66
C THR A 325 9.04 -0.86 25.42
N LEU A 326 8.73 -2.12 25.12
CA LEU A 326 7.56 -2.83 25.63
C LEU A 326 7.74 -3.40 27.05
N PRO A 327 6.65 -3.53 27.83
CA PRO A 327 6.67 -4.10 29.18
C PRO A 327 6.98 -5.60 29.17
N LYS A 328 7.24 -6.15 30.37
CA LYS A 328 7.46 -7.59 30.58
C LYS A 328 6.26 -8.22 31.28
N ASN A 329 6.12 -9.54 31.15
CA ASN A 329 5.07 -10.34 31.78
C ASN A 329 3.66 -10.02 31.24
N THR A 330 3.49 -9.89 29.92
CA THR A 330 2.15 -9.73 29.30
C THR A 330 1.35 -11.02 29.24
N SER A 331 1.83 -12.12 29.83
CA SER A 331 1.25 -13.47 29.71
C SER A 331 -0.15 -13.63 30.32
N ASN A 332 -0.68 -12.63 31.05
CA ASN A 332 -2.06 -12.61 31.54
C ASN A 332 -3.00 -11.72 30.70
N VAL A 333 -2.44 -10.94 29.76
CA VAL A 333 -3.19 -10.03 28.90
C VAL A 333 -3.97 -10.84 27.85
N LYS A 334 -5.22 -10.43 27.63
CA LYS A 334 -6.18 -11.06 26.72
C LYS A 334 -6.52 -10.18 25.52
N TYR A 335 -6.35 -8.87 25.67
CA TYR A 335 -6.84 -7.84 24.77
C TYR A 335 -5.65 -6.97 24.36
N PHE A 336 -5.28 -7.06 23.08
CA PHE A 336 -4.18 -6.34 22.42
C PHE A 336 -4.66 -5.63 21.13
N GLU A 337 -5.98 -5.53 20.95
CA GLU A 337 -6.60 -4.86 19.81
C GLU A 337 -6.05 -3.43 19.66
N LEU A 338 -5.75 -3.03 18.42
CA LEU A 338 -5.25 -1.70 18.07
C LEU A 338 -3.98 -1.24 18.82
N MET A 339 -3.22 -2.12 19.50
CA MET A 339 -2.16 -1.73 20.45
C MET A 339 -1.16 -0.71 19.88
N PHE A 340 -0.78 -0.83 18.60
CA PHE A 340 0.12 0.07 17.86
C PHE A 340 -0.59 0.81 16.70
N ALA A 341 -1.92 0.71 16.59
CA ALA A 341 -2.62 1.10 15.37
C ALA A 341 -2.45 2.59 15.05
N GLY A 342 -2.05 2.94 13.83
CA GLY A 342 -1.90 4.33 13.40
C GLY A 342 -0.62 5.05 13.86
N ASP A 343 0.34 4.33 14.46
CA ASP A 343 1.66 4.88 14.84
C ASP A 343 2.56 5.09 13.60
N SER A 344 2.13 5.97 12.70
CA SER A 344 2.66 6.10 11.33
C SER A 344 4.15 6.50 11.20
N ASN A 345 4.82 6.88 12.29
CA ASN A 345 6.26 7.08 12.33
C ASN A 345 7.06 5.85 12.78
N LEU A 346 6.41 4.86 13.40
CA LEU A 346 7.03 3.67 13.96
C LEU A 346 7.52 2.76 12.82
N SER A 347 8.82 2.46 12.82
CA SER A 347 9.48 1.74 11.71
C SER A 347 10.08 0.39 12.11
N ASN A 348 10.12 0.11 13.41
CA ASN A 348 10.57 -1.14 13.99
C ASN A 348 9.93 -1.33 15.38
N ILE A 349 9.52 -2.56 15.70
CA ILE A 349 8.93 -2.91 17.00
C ILE A 349 9.66 -4.15 17.54
N ASP A 350 10.26 -4.06 18.72
CA ASP A 350 10.86 -5.21 19.40
C ASP A 350 9.78 -5.94 20.22
N LEU A 351 9.22 -6.99 19.63
CA LEU A 351 8.21 -7.84 20.27
C LEU A 351 8.79 -8.82 21.30
N SER A 352 10.11 -8.85 21.53
CA SER A 352 10.79 -9.94 22.27
C SER A 352 10.34 -10.13 23.73
N ASN A 353 9.76 -9.09 24.35
CA ASN A 353 9.17 -9.17 25.69
C ASN A 353 7.68 -9.58 25.72
N LEU A 354 6.99 -9.60 24.58
CA LEU A 354 5.57 -9.96 24.52
C LEU A 354 5.36 -11.48 24.61
N ASP A 355 4.44 -11.86 25.49
CA ASP A 355 3.78 -13.15 25.56
C ASP A 355 2.30 -12.94 25.25
N THR A 356 1.81 -13.61 24.21
CA THR A 356 0.40 -13.57 23.75
C THR A 356 -0.30 -14.91 23.92
N GLY A 357 0.28 -15.87 24.66
CA GLY A 357 -0.29 -17.22 24.85
C GLY A 357 -1.63 -17.27 25.60
N ASN A 358 -2.13 -16.13 26.09
CA ASN A 358 -3.48 -15.92 26.64
C ASN A 358 -4.31 -14.87 25.88
N ALA A 359 -3.82 -14.34 24.76
CA ALA A 359 -4.55 -13.39 23.92
C ALA A 359 -5.83 -14.02 23.36
N LEU A 360 -6.92 -13.23 23.39
CA LEU A 360 -8.23 -13.52 22.80
C LEU A 360 -8.51 -12.56 21.64
N ASP A 361 -7.99 -11.33 21.69
CA ASP A 361 -8.16 -10.32 20.65
C ASP A 361 -6.80 -9.68 20.30
N ILE A 362 -6.49 -9.65 19.00
CA ILE A 362 -5.35 -8.92 18.41
C ILE A 362 -5.78 -8.09 17.19
N THR A 363 -7.07 -7.74 17.10
CA THR A 363 -7.66 -7.04 15.94
C THR A 363 -6.95 -5.71 15.69
N GLY A 364 -6.42 -5.51 14.49
CA GLY A 364 -5.69 -4.31 14.09
C GLY A 364 -4.44 -4.01 14.93
N MET A 365 -3.87 -5.00 15.62
CA MET A 365 -2.73 -4.78 16.55
C MET A 365 -1.57 -4.00 15.91
N PHE A 366 -1.29 -4.21 14.62
CA PHE A 366 -0.25 -3.51 13.86
C PHE A 366 -0.80 -2.71 12.66
N ALA A 367 -2.09 -2.33 12.67
CA ALA A 367 -2.70 -1.60 11.56
C ALA A 367 -2.14 -0.17 11.37
N ASP A 368 -2.22 0.34 10.14
CA ASP A 368 -1.82 1.69 9.76
C ASP A 368 -0.37 2.05 10.17
N LEU A 369 0.58 1.12 9.96
CA LEU A 369 2.03 1.34 10.18
C LEU A 369 2.80 1.48 8.85
N PRO A 370 2.57 2.55 8.04
CA PRO A 370 3.15 2.72 6.70
C PRO A 370 4.68 2.86 6.65
N LYS A 371 5.39 2.87 7.79
CA LYS A 371 6.86 2.81 7.87
C LYS A 371 7.43 1.48 8.40
N LEU A 372 6.60 0.58 8.90
CA LEU A 372 7.03 -0.75 9.33
C LEU A 372 7.46 -1.56 8.10
N LYS A 373 8.70 -2.06 8.10
CA LYS A 373 9.29 -2.79 6.95
C LYS A 373 9.29 -4.30 7.11
N SER A 374 9.32 -4.73 8.36
CA SER A 374 9.49 -6.11 8.79
C SER A 374 9.06 -6.23 10.25
N LEU A 375 8.41 -7.33 10.59
CA LEU A 375 8.12 -7.72 11.95
C LEU A 375 8.69 -9.12 12.20
N SER A 376 8.96 -9.48 13.45
CA SER A 376 9.49 -10.81 13.80
C SER A 376 8.92 -11.25 15.15
N PHE A 377 8.31 -12.43 15.16
CA PHE A 377 7.58 -12.94 16.30
C PHE A 377 8.48 -13.82 17.19
N PRO A 378 8.59 -13.55 18.49
CA PRO A 378 9.25 -14.46 19.42
C PRO A 378 8.40 -15.72 19.64
N LYS A 379 8.99 -16.77 20.22
CA LYS A 379 8.27 -18.02 20.55
C LYS A 379 7.12 -17.84 21.54
N SER A 380 7.13 -16.75 22.31
CA SER A 380 6.07 -16.34 23.24
C SER A 380 4.89 -15.66 22.55
N PHE A 381 5.04 -15.24 21.29
CA PHE A 381 3.95 -14.73 20.48
C PHE A 381 3.26 -15.90 19.77
N THR A 382 2.17 -16.39 20.37
CA THR A 382 1.29 -17.43 19.80
C THR A 382 -0.16 -16.95 19.77
N THR A 383 -0.98 -17.56 18.92
CA THR A 383 -2.38 -17.18 18.73
C THR A 383 -3.36 -18.30 19.05
N ASP A 384 -2.94 -19.33 19.80
CA ASP A 384 -3.72 -20.57 20.07
C ASP A 384 -5.07 -20.38 20.78
N LYS A 385 -5.30 -19.19 21.34
CA LYS A 385 -6.52 -18.78 22.03
C LYS A 385 -7.17 -17.54 21.42
N VAL A 386 -6.57 -16.96 20.38
CA VAL A 386 -7.11 -15.79 19.70
C VAL A 386 -8.42 -16.18 19.02
N VAL A 387 -9.44 -15.39 19.28
CA VAL A 387 -10.78 -15.49 18.70
C VAL A 387 -11.00 -14.37 17.68
N ASN A 388 -10.41 -13.18 17.87
CA ASN A 388 -10.56 -12.05 16.96
C ASN A 388 -9.19 -11.67 16.35
N MET A 389 -9.09 -11.70 15.01
CA MET A 389 -7.85 -11.45 14.26
C MET A 389 -8.08 -10.60 12.99
N GLY A 390 -9.05 -9.69 12.99
CA GLY A 390 -9.27 -8.79 11.85
C GLY A 390 -8.13 -7.77 11.69
N PHE A 391 -7.88 -7.30 10.47
CA PHE A 391 -7.12 -6.06 10.18
C PHE A 391 -5.67 -5.99 10.70
N VAL A 392 -5.06 -7.11 11.12
CA VAL A 392 -3.81 -7.13 11.92
C VAL A 392 -2.67 -6.31 11.30
N PHE A 393 -2.52 -6.30 9.98
CA PHE A 393 -1.52 -5.55 9.20
C PHE A 393 -2.18 -4.65 8.14
N GLU A 394 -3.39 -4.15 8.41
CA GLU A 394 -4.10 -3.26 7.48
C GLU A 394 -3.26 -2.00 7.17
N ASN A 395 -3.20 -1.58 5.91
CA ASN A 395 -2.49 -0.40 5.42
C ASN A 395 -0.97 -0.34 5.70
N ASP A 396 -0.33 -1.46 6.03
CA ASP A 396 1.12 -1.60 6.20
C ASP A 396 1.88 -1.56 4.85
N THR A 397 1.79 -0.44 4.14
CA THR A 397 2.28 -0.23 2.76
C THR A 397 3.80 -0.47 2.59
N SER A 398 4.58 -0.31 3.66
CA SER A 398 6.03 -0.61 3.68
C SER A 398 6.37 -2.06 4.04
N LEU A 399 5.43 -2.84 4.57
CA LEU A 399 5.66 -4.23 4.94
C LEU A 399 5.76 -5.07 3.66
N LYS A 400 6.95 -5.64 3.41
CA LYS A 400 7.21 -6.45 2.20
C LYS A 400 7.30 -7.93 2.45
N ASN A 401 7.64 -8.35 3.66
CA ASN A 401 7.77 -9.77 3.98
C ASN A 401 7.25 -9.99 5.40
N ILE A 402 6.40 -10.99 5.57
CA ILE A 402 5.83 -11.36 6.87
C ILE A 402 5.84 -12.88 7.03
N ASP A 403 6.24 -13.35 8.20
CA ASP A 403 6.19 -14.76 8.57
C ASP A 403 5.11 -14.94 9.64
N ILE A 404 4.02 -15.60 9.26
CA ILE A 404 2.92 -15.95 10.17
C ILE A 404 2.84 -17.47 10.37
N SER A 405 3.92 -18.21 10.12
CA SER A 405 3.91 -19.68 10.19
C SER A 405 3.65 -20.24 11.60
N ASN A 406 3.82 -19.41 12.64
CA ASN A 406 3.46 -19.67 14.04
C ASN A 406 2.02 -19.26 14.41
N PHE A 407 1.25 -18.65 13.50
CA PHE A 407 -0.12 -18.21 13.79
C PHE A 407 -1.09 -19.38 13.67
N ASN A 408 -1.65 -19.79 14.79
CA ASN A 408 -2.81 -20.68 14.85
C ASN A 408 -4.08 -19.86 14.58
N MET A 409 -4.70 -20.07 13.42
CA MET A 409 -5.89 -19.33 12.96
C MET A 409 -7.18 -20.18 13.04
N ILE A 410 -7.07 -21.45 13.43
CA ILE A 410 -8.18 -22.45 13.42
C ILE A 410 -9.38 -22.02 14.30
N LYS A 411 -9.14 -21.16 15.30
CA LYS A 411 -10.18 -20.60 16.19
C LYS A 411 -10.46 -19.12 15.93
N ALA A 412 -9.68 -18.47 15.07
CA ALA A 412 -9.81 -17.05 14.79
C ALA A 412 -11.03 -16.84 13.89
N ALA A 413 -12.04 -16.19 14.44
CA ALA A 413 -13.10 -15.55 13.68
C ALA A 413 -12.63 -14.17 13.21
N GLY A 414 -13.34 -13.63 12.21
CA GLY A 414 -13.40 -12.18 12.09
C GLY A 414 -14.10 -11.58 13.32
N PRO A 415 -13.88 -10.30 13.65
CA PRO A 415 -14.78 -9.61 14.56
C PRO A 415 -16.22 -9.76 14.07
N ASN A 416 -17.20 -9.77 14.99
CA ASN A 416 -18.62 -9.79 14.64
C ASN A 416 -19.03 -8.44 14.00
N THR A 417 -18.63 -8.22 12.76
CA THR A 417 -18.94 -7.04 11.94
C THR A 417 -19.89 -7.42 10.82
N ASP A 418 -20.91 -6.59 10.60
CA ASP A 418 -22.14 -6.92 9.87
C ASP A 418 -21.95 -7.03 8.34
N GLY A 419 -21.16 -8.00 7.87
CA GLY A 419 -21.01 -8.36 6.45
C GLY A 419 -19.89 -7.63 5.69
N TYR A 420 -19.07 -6.82 6.34
CA TYR A 420 -17.82 -6.34 5.77
C TYR A 420 -16.74 -7.39 5.97
N GLY A 421 -16.14 -7.84 4.86
CA GLY A 421 -15.09 -8.86 4.89
C GLY A 421 -13.85 -8.33 5.58
N VAL A 422 -13.34 -9.07 6.57
CA VAL A 422 -12.12 -8.67 7.27
C VAL A 422 -10.90 -9.33 6.64
N SER A 423 -9.87 -8.52 6.40
CA SER A 423 -8.61 -8.93 5.79
C SER A 423 -7.47 -8.66 6.76
N LEU A 424 -6.54 -9.62 6.91
CA LEU A 424 -5.33 -9.43 7.72
C LEU A 424 -4.33 -8.48 7.05
N PHE A 425 -4.41 -8.32 5.72
CA PHE A 425 -3.36 -7.74 4.89
C PHE A 425 -3.87 -6.68 3.90
N GLU A 426 -5.08 -6.14 4.10
CA GLU A 426 -5.62 -5.08 3.23
C GLU A 426 -4.70 -3.85 3.23
N GLY A 427 -4.62 -3.14 2.10
CA GLY A 427 -3.68 -2.02 1.93
C GLY A 427 -2.18 -2.36 1.88
N THR A 428 -1.77 -3.61 2.15
CA THR A 428 -0.36 -4.04 2.01
C THR A 428 0.04 -4.26 0.55
N ASP A 429 1.34 -4.46 0.32
CA ASP A 429 1.91 -4.84 -0.98
C ASP A 429 3.10 -5.77 -0.74
N LEU A 430 2.81 -7.07 -0.59
CA LEU A 430 3.77 -8.08 -0.13
C LEU A 430 4.64 -8.65 -1.29
N ASP A 431 5.91 -8.92 -0.94
CA ASP A 431 6.96 -9.53 -1.76
C ASP A 431 7.22 -11.00 -1.40
N SER A 432 6.82 -11.43 -0.19
CA SER A 432 6.72 -12.82 0.23
C SER A 432 5.87 -12.96 1.49
N ILE A 433 5.27 -14.13 1.67
CA ILE A 433 4.61 -14.53 2.92
C ILE A 433 5.07 -15.93 3.31
N THR A 434 5.43 -16.14 4.57
CA THR A 434 5.67 -17.50 5.11
C THR A 434 4.41 -17.97 5.82
N LEU A 435 3.91 -19.13 5.42
CA LEU A 435 2.73 -19.79 5.96
C LEU A 435 3.12 -21.10 6.66
N GLY A 436 2.28 -21.55 7.58
CA GLY A 436 2.48 -22.75 8.39
C GLY A 436 1.20 -23.56 8.58
N PRO A 437 1.30 -24.79 9.13
CA PRO A 437 0.23 -25.79 9.09
C PRO A 437 -1.07 -25.40 9.81
N GLN A 438 -1.02 -24.43 10.72
CA GLN A 438 -2.17 -23.97 11.50
C GLN A 438 -2.75 -22.64 11.01
N ASN A 439 -2.24 -22.08 9.89
CA ASN A 439 -2.93 -20.99 9.23
C ASN A 439 -4.19 -21.51 8.53
N ASP A 440 -5.27 -20.74 8.62
CA ASP A 440 -6.59 -21.10 8.10
C ASP A 440 -7.20 -19.89 7.39
N PHE A 441 -7.27 -20.01 6.07
CA PHE A 441 -7.86 -19.04 5.15
C PHE A 441 -9.22 -19.51 4.61
N ASN A 442 -9.71 -20.67 5.06
CA ASN A 442 -11.01 -21.24 4.69
C ASN A 442 -12.14 -20.79 5.64
N ASN A 443 -11.81 -20.00 6.66
CA ASN A 443 -12.84 -19.34 7.46
C ASN A 443 -13.60 -18.31 6.61
N LYS A 444 -14.91 -18.51 6.46
CA LYS A 444 -15.81 -17.61 5.71
C LYS A 444 -15.89 -16.21 6.27
N ASP A 445 -15.58 -16.06 7.56
CA ASP A 445 -15.54 -14.77 8.24
C ASP A 445 -14.21 -14.04 8.01
N LEU A 446 -13.22 -14.66 7.36
CA LEU A 446 -11.92 -14.09 7.00
C LEU A 446 -11.66 -14.16 5.46
N PRO A 447 -12.39 -13.40 4.62
CA PRO A 447 -12.20 -13.41 3.16
C PRO A 447 -10.86 -12.77 2.75
N LEU A 448 -9.82 -13.58 2.71
CA LEU A 448 -8.43 -13.14 2.69
C LEU A 448 -7.82 -13.05 1.29
N VAL A 449 -7.58 -11.82 0.86
CA VAL A 449 -6.64 -11.47 -0.21
C VAL A 449 -5.25 -11.35 0.42
N VAL A 450 -4.21 -11.90 -0.19
CA VAL A 450 -2.80 -11.60 0.15
C VAL A 450 -2.27 -10.62 -0.91
N PRO A 451 -2.32 -9.29 -0.70
CA PRO A 451 -2.18 -8.36 -1.81
C PRO A 451 -0.73 -8.25 -2.30
N SER A 452 -0.58 -8.15 -3.62
CA SER A 452 0.67 -7.74 -4.25
C SER A 452 0.39 -6.93 -5.52
N SER A 453 1.20 -5.89 -5.74
CA SER A 453 1.28 -5.16 -6.99
C SER A 453 1.93 -5.98 -8.12
N LYS A 454 2.69 -7.04 -7.78
CA LYS A 454 3.52 -7.81 -8.72
C LYS A 454 2.73 -8.85 -9.52
N ALA A 455 1.90 -9.64 -8.83
CA ALA A 455 1.07 -10.67 -9.43
C ALA A 455 -0.14 -10.98 -8.54
N ASP A 456 -1.20 -11.53 -9.14
CA ASP A 456 -2.35 -12.10 -8.41
C ASP A 456 -2.15 -13.60 -8.13
N GLN A 457 -1.18 -14.24 -8.79
CA GLN A 457 -0.76 -15.61 -8.55
C GLN A 457 0.48 -15.63 -7.64
N TRP A 458 0.47 -16.58 -6.71
CA TRP A 458 1.55 -16.86 -5.77
C TRP A 458 2.00 -18.30 -5.92
N VAL A 459 3.30 -18.55 -5.77
CA VAL A 459 3.90 -19.90 -5.80
C VAL A 459 4.83 -20.08 -4.60
N ASN A 460 4.94 -21.31 -4.09
CA ASN A 460 5.95 -21.60 -3.07
C ASN A 460 7.35 -21.70 -3.70
N ILE A 461 8.40 -21.43 -2.91
CA ILE A 461 9.80 -21.55 -3.38
C ILE A 461 10.19 -23.02 -3.61
N GLY A 462 9.64 -23.95 -2.82
CA GLY A 462 10.00 -25.36 -2.85
C GLY A 462 11.49 -25.60 -2.58
N ASN A 463 12.12 -26.49 -3.34
CA ASN A 463 13.57 -26.72 -3.28
C ASN A 463 14.40 -25.67 -4.06
N GLY A 464 13.74 -24.68 -4.67
CA GLY A 464 14.37 -23.70 -5.55
C GLY A 464 14.89 -22.46 -4.83
N THR A 465 14.80 -21.32 -5.51
CA THR A 465 15.25 -19.99 -5.04
C THR A 465 14.14 -18.96 -5.25
N LYS A 466 14.26 -17.76 -4.66
CA LYS A 466 13.28 -16.67 -4.86
C LYS A 466 13.23 -16.21 -6.32
N GLU A 467 14.36 -16.30 -7.04
CA GLU A 467 14.50 -15.92 -8.44
C GLU A 467 14.08 -17.02 -9.40
N ASN A 468 14.18 -18.29 -8.99
CA ASN A 468 13.79 -19.47 -9.75
C ASN A 468 13.19 -20.52 -8.78
N PRO A 469 11.89 -20.42 -8.46
CA PRO A 469 11.23 -21.36 -7.54
C PRO A 469 11.03 -22.73 -8.21
N GLU A 470 11.26 -23.81 -7.46
CA GLU A 470 10.90 -25.17 -7.88
C GLU A 470 9.48 -25.49 -7.37
N ALA A 471 8.55 -24.61 -7.71
CA ALA A 471 7.22 -24.56 -7.12
C ALA A 471 6.41 -25.85 -7.33
N ASN A 472 5.80 -26.32 -6.25
CA ASN A 472 4.86 -27.45 -6.24
C ASN A 472 3.48 -27.08 -5.65
N LEU A 473 3.35 -25.88 -5.07
CA LEU A 473 2.11 -25.29 -4.57
C LEU A 473 1.92 -23.90 -5.18
N SER A 474 0.68 -23.55 -5.52
CA SER A 474 0.35 -22.20 -6.00
C SER A 474 -1.11 -21.85 -5.73
N PHE A 475 -1.39 -20.56 -5.54
CA PHE A 475 -2.73 -20.02 -5.35
C PHE A 475 -2.92 -18.67 -6.05
N THR A 476 -4.17 -18.24 -6.21
CA THR A 476 -4.54 -16.90 -6.69
C THR A 476 -5.28 -16.09 -5.64
N THR A 477 -5.13 -14.76 -5.68
CA THR A 477 -5.71 -13.81 -4.70
C THR A 477 -7.10 -13.29 -5.05
N GLY A 478 -7.71 -13.78 -6.13
CA GLY A 478 -9.06 -13.42 -6.57
C GLY A 478 -10.06 -14.57 -6.37
N ASN A 479 -11.35 -14.25 -6.36
CA ASN A 479 -12.46 -15.21 -6.26
C ASN A 479 -12.72 -15.97 -7.58
N ASP A 480 -11.68 -16.25 -8.36
CA ASP A 480 -11.79 -16.95 -9.64
C ASP A 480 -12.05 -18.44 -9.40
N SER A 481 -13.29 -18.87 -9.59
CA SER A 481 -13.76 -20.25 -9.33
C SER A 481 -13.08 -21.35 -10.18
N GLU A 482 -12.13 -20.99 -11.03
CA GLU A 482 -11.35 -21.91 -11.88
C GLU A 482 -9.93 -22.17 -11.34
N ASN A 483 -9.44 -21.38 -10.37
CA ASN A 483 -8.08 -21.47 -9.82
C ASN A 483 -8.08 -21.84 -8.33
N SER A 484 -6.98 -22.45 -7.86
CA SER A 484 -6.79 -22.74 -6.43
C SER A 484 -6.67 -21.44 -5.64
N THR A 485 -7.47 -21.31 -4.60
CA THR A 485 -7.36 -20.21 -3.62
C THR A 485 -6.34 -20.56 -2.55
N ILE A 486 -5.95 -19.57 -1.73
CA ILE A 486 -5.12 -19.82 -0.54
C ILE A 486 -5.85 -20.72 0.49
N ALA A 487 -7.19 -20.61 0.56
CA ALA A 487 -8.05 -21.43 1.41
C ALA A 487 -7.99 -22.93 1.08
N ASP A 488 -7.82 -23.28 -0.20
CA ASP A 488 -7.70 -24.68 -0.64
C ASP A 488 -6.39 -25.33 -0.16
N LEU A 489 -5.34 -24.52 0.08
CA LEU A 489 -4.02 -24.95 0.53
C LEU A 489 -3.85 -24.86 2.05
N TYR A 490 -4.44 -23.85 2.68
CA TYR A 490 -4.32 -23.55 4.10
C TYR A 490 -5.72 -23.39 4.71
N ASP A 491 -6.29 -24.51 5.12
CA ASP A 491 -7.60 -24.65 5.78
C ASP A 491 -7.46 -25.05 7.27
N GLY A 492 -6.32 -24.69 7.89
CA GLY A 492 -6.00 -25.06 9.27
C GLY A 492 -5.74 -26.55 9.53
N SER A 493 -5.92 -27.43 8.54
CA SER A 493 -5.85 -28.90 8.75
C SER A 493 -4.44 -29.48 8.79
N GLY A 494 -3.39 -28.67 8.57
CA GLY A 494 -1.99 -29.11 8.59
C GLY A 494 -1.56 -29.96 7.39
N LYS A 495 -2.29 -29.92 6.26
CA LYS A 495 -1.92 -30.63 5.01
C LYS A 495 -0.54 -30.22 4.47
N ASN A 496 -0.20 -28.94 4.58
CA ASN A 496 1.05 -28.35 4.12
C ASN A 496 1.94 -27.99 5.31
N GLY A 497 3.25 -28.01 5.10
CA GLY A 497 4.25 -27.64 6.11
C GLY A 497 4.41 -26.12 6.25
N VAL A 498 5.61 -25.71 6.69
CA VAL A 498 6.03 -24.31 6.61
C VAL A 498 6.57 -24.04 5.22
N GLU A 499 5.95 -23.10 4.50
CA GLU A 499 6.25 -22.79 3.10
C GLU A 499 6.37 -21.27 2.91
N ILE A 500 7.30 -20.84 2.07
CA ILE A 500 7.47 -19.44 1.68
C ILE A 500 6.87 -19.24 0.29
N PHE A 501 5.85 -18.40 0.20
CA PHE A 501 5.21 -18.00 -1.05
C PHE A 501 5.73 -16.66 -1.56
N ILE A 502 5.84 -16.54 -2.88
CA ILE A 502 6.22 -15.31 -3.58
C ILE A 502 5.24 -15.01 -4.72
N PRO A 503 4.98 -13.72 -5.05
CA PRO A 503 4.20 -13.36 -6.23
C PRO A 503 4.92 -13.84 -7.51
N PHE A 504 4.18 -14.48 -8.42
CA PHE A 504 4.73 -15.10 -9.62
C PHE A 504 3.78 -14.97 -10.80
N GLY A 505 4.32 -14.74 -12.00
CA GLY A 505 3.55 -14.41 -13.20
C GLY A 505 3.33 -12.91 -13.36
N LYS A 506 2.35 -12.53 -14.19
CA LYS A 506 1.93 -11.13 -14.38
C LYS A 506 0.57 -10.93 -13.73
N LYS A 507 0.37 -9.78 -13.06
CA LYS A 507 -0.95 -9.36 -12.58
C LYS A 507 -1.96 -9.38 -13.73
N THR A 508 -3.04 -10.14 -13.58
CA THR A 508 -4.16 -10.20 -14.52
C THR A 508 -5.07 -9.04 -14.21
N ILE A 509 -5.04 -8.00 -15.05
CA ILE A 509 -5.97 -6.87 -14.94
C ILE A 509 -7.38 -7.43 -15.17
N PRO A 510 -8.32 -7.34 -14.20
CA PRO A 510 -9.66 -7.84 -14.39
C PRO A 510 -10.33 -7.16 -15.58
N THR A 511 -10.92 -7.93 -16.49
CA THR A 511 -11.83 -7.41 -17.53
C THR A 511 -13.04 -6.78 -16.86
N VAL A 512 -13.03 -5.45 -16.68
CA VAL A 512 -14.16 -4.74 -16.09
C VAL A 512 -15.33 -4.70 -17.10
N PRO A 513 -16.57 -5.05 -16.73
CA PRO A 513 -17.74 -4.87 -17.58
C PRO A 513 -17.97 -3.38 -17.90
N ALA A 514 -18.53 -3.09 -19.08
CA ALA A 514 -18.74 -1.70 -19.52
C ALA A 514 -19.78 -0.97 -18.64
N ALA A 515 -19.33 0.05 -17.91
CA ALA A 515 -20.18 0.96 -17.14
C ALA A 515 -20.37 2.28 -17.91
N HIS A 516 -21.60 2.81 -17.94
CA HIS A 516 -21.92 4.02 -18.70
C HIS A 516 -21.92 5.26 -17.80
N PHE A 517 -21.18 6.29 -18.18
CA PHE A 517 -21.04 7.53 -17.42
C PHE A 517 -21.56 8.73 -18.21
N ILE A 518 -22.38 9.57 -17.58
CA ILE A 518 -22.97 10.77 -18.19
C ILE A 518 -22.52 11.99 -17.39
N GLU A 519 -21.99 13.00 -18.08
CA GLU A 519 -21.67 14.30 -17.49
C GLU A 519 -22.56 15.38 -18.11
N ASN A 520 -23.40 16.01 -17.29
CA ASN A 520 -24.29 17.11 -17.69
C ASN A 520 -23.70 18.44 -17.23
N ILE A 521 -23.58 19.40 -18.15
CA ILE A 521 -23.10 20.75 -17.84
C ILE A 521 -24.22 21.78 -17.96
N TYR A 522 -24.49 22.46 -16.85
CA TYR A 522 -25.45 23.56 -16.75
C TYR A 522 -24.71 24.90 -16.66
N LEU A 523 -25.07 25.87 -17.49
CA LEU A 523 -24.59 27.25 -17.42
C LEU A 523 -25.74 28.19 -17.04
N ASN A 524 -25.60 28.93 -15.95
CA ASN A 524 -26.63 29.83 -15.40
C ASN A 524 -27.99 29.12 -15.21
N GLY A 525 -27.98 27.83 -14.87
CA GLY A 525 -29.17 26.98 -14.71
C GLY A 525 -29.70 26.33 -15.99
N ASN A 526 -29.17 26.67 -17.17
CA ASN A 526 -29.57 26.06 -18.44
C ASN A 526 -28.63 24.91 -18.84
N LEU A 527 -29.17 23.72 -19.13
CA LEU A 527 -28.40 22.61 -19.70
C LEU A 527 -27.87 23.00 -21.08
N LEU A 528 -26.58 22.79 -21.33
CA LEU A 528 -25.97 23.06 -22.63
C LEU A 528 -26.41 22.01 -23.68
N PRO A 529 -26.60 22.40 -24.96
CA PRO A 529 -26.98 21.46 -26.02
C PRO A 529 -25.85 20.47 -26.31
N ASN A 530 -26.21 19.20 -26.47
CA ASN A 530 -25.38 17.99 -26.28
C ASN A 530 -24.98 17.75 -24.81
N PRO A 531 -25.67 16.85 -24.07
CA PRO A 531 -24.95 16.01 -23.13
C PRO A 531 -23.93 15.21 -23.95
N THR A 532 -22.65 15.33 -23.63
CA THR A 532 -21.64 14.49 -24.26
C THR A 532 -21.84 13.08 -23.71
N LYS A 533 -22.43 12.20 -24.51
CA LYS A 533 -22.52 10.77 -24.17
C LYS A 533 -21.11 10.19 -24.17
N TYR A 534 -20.53 10.03 -22.99
CA TYR A 534 -19.30 9.30 -22.78
C TYR A 534 -19.63 7.84 -22.49
N ASP A 535 -19.94 7.09 -23.56
CA ASP A 535 -19.91 5.63 -23.48
C ASP A 535 -18.44 5.21 -23.29
N VAL A 536 -18.02 5.08 -22.03
CA VAL A 536 -16.69 4.58 -21.64
C VAL A 536 -16.71 3.06 -21.83
N GLU A 537 -16.58 2.61 -23.08
CA GLU A 537 -16.24 1.21 -23.34
C GLU A 537 -14.86 0.92 -22.76
N ILE A 538 -14.84 0.14 -21.68
CA ILE A 538 -13.61 -0.29 -21.02
C ILE A 538 -12.86 -1.23 -21.98
N PRO A 539 -11.58 -0.95 -22.32
CA PRO A 539 -10.79 -1.87 -23.13
C PRO A 539 -10.71 -3.23 -22.43
N LYS A 540 -10.86 -4.32 -23.20
CA LYS A 540 -10.80 -5.68 -22.64
C LYS A 540 -9.47 -5.99 -21.94
N ASP A 541 -8.38 -5.34 -22.33
CA ASP A 541 -7.05 -5.58 -21.77
C ASP A 541 -6.30 -4.25 -21.58
N GLY A 542 -6.06 -3.84 -20.33
CA GLY A 542 -5.17 -2.72 -20.00
C GLY A 542 -5.68 -1.79 -18.89
N PRO A 543 -4.78 -1.04 -18.21
CA PRO A 543 -5.18 -0.09 -17.19
C PRO A 543 -5.85 1.15 -17.83
N ILE A 544 -7.03 1.51 -17.33
CA ILE A 544 -7.68 2.79 -17.67
C ILE A 544 -6.80 3.91 -17.10
N THR A 545 -6.27 4.76 -17.98
CA THR A 545 -5.42 5.89 -17.58
C THR A 545 -6.24 7.19 -17.61
N PRO A 546 -6.07 8.11 -16.62
CA PRO A 546 -6.64 9.45 -16.67
C PRO A 546 -6.20 10.19 -17.94
N GLY A 547 -7.04 10.17 -18.96
CA GLY A 547 -6.69 10.57 -20.33
C GLY A 547 -7.46 9.81 -21.42
N SER A 548 -8.08 8.67 -21.11
CA SER A 548 -9.07 8.02 -22.00
C SER A 548 -10.43 8.72 -22.01
N VAL A 549 -10.70 9.60 -21.03
CA VAL A 549 -11.90 10.43 -20.93
C VAL A 549 -11.60 11.81 -21.53
N THR A 550 -12.35 12.21 -22.57
CA THR A 550 -12.18 13.52 -23.22
C THR A 550 -13.13 14.54 -22.58
N GLU A 551 -12.72 15.22 -21.51
CA GLU A 551 -13.58 16.17 -20.79
C GLU A 551 -14.10 17.31 -21.68
N PRO A 552 -15.32 17.85 -21.43
CA PRO A 552 -15.86 18.98 -22.15
C PRO A 552 -14.97 20.22 -22.01
N LYS A 553 -14.72 20.93 -23.12
CA LYS A 553 -13.99 22.20 -23.09
C LYS A 553 -14.85 23.31 -22.47
N ILE A 554 -14.77 23.44 -21.15
CA ILE A 554 -15.35 24.51 -20.36
C ILE A 554 -14.60 25.82 -20.63
N ASP A 555 -15.32 26.94 -20.74
CA ASP A 555 -14.72 28.27 -20.85
C ASP A 555 -14.05 28.64 -19.51
N PRO A 556 -12.75 28.99 -19.48
CA PRO A 556 -12.02 29.27 -18.24
C PRO A 556 -12.50 30.54 -17.49
N THR A 557 -13.44 31.31 -18.07
CA THR A 557 -14.12 32.42 -17.40
C THR A 557 -15.37 32.01 -16.63
N TRP A 558 -15.84 30.76 -16.78
CA TRP A 558 -16.97 30.23 -16.02
C TRP A 558 -16.53 29.80 -14.62
N LYS A 559 -17.38 30.09 -13.62
CA LYS A 559 -17.16 29.73 -12.22
C LYS A 559 -18.08 28.59 -11.83
N ILE A 560 -17.51 27.55 -11.24
CA ILE A 560 -18.26 26.43 -10.68
C ILE A 560 -19.19 26.90 -9.53
N ASP A 561 -20.37 26.30 -9.42
CA ASP A 561 -21.28 26.45 -8.28
C ASP A 561 -21.37 25.11 -7.53
N PRO A 562 -20.54 24.90 -6.48
CA PRO A 562 -20.51 23.65 -5.72
C PRO A 562 -21.86 23.28 -5.08
N SER A 563 -22.72 24.26 -4.78
CA SER A 563 -23.95 24.05 -4.02
C SER A 563 -25.00 23.22 -4.76
N GLN A 564 -24.87 23.09 -6.08
CA GLN A 564 -25.79 22.36 -6.96
C GLN A 564 -25.19 21.04 -7.47
N ILE A 565 -23.88 20.83 -7.33
CA ILE A 565 -23.20 19.66 -7.93
C ILE A 565 -23.54 18.38 -7.19
N ASN A 566 -23.90 17.36 -7.97
CA ASN A 566 -24.29 16.05 -7.45
C ASN A 566 -23.95 14.92 -8.43
N LEU A 567 -23.75 13.73 -7.87
CA LEU A 567 -23.72 12.46 -8.59
C LEU A 567 -25.03 11.71 -8.31
N VAL A 568 -25.77 11.40 -9.39
CA VAL A 568 -26.97 10.56 -9.34
C VAL A 568 -26.57 9.11 -9.57
N LEU A 569 -27.00 8.25 -8.66
CA LEU A 569 -26.75 6.80 -8.70
C LEU A 569 -27.79 6.07 -9.58
N PRO A 570 -27.50 4.83 -10.03
CA PRO A 570 -28.32 4.11 -11.01
C PRO A 570 -29.72 3.72 -10.50
N ASP A 571 -29.85 3.37 -9.22
CA ASP A 571 -31.13 3.07 -8.57
C ASP A 571 -31.78 4.38 -8.09
N SER A 572 -32.93 4.73 -8.67
CA SER A 572 -33.59 6.03 -8.53
C SER A 572 -34.30 6.25 -7.17
N SER A 573 -33.85 5.56 -6.13
CA SER A 573 -34.34 5.64 -4.76
C SER A 573 -33.33 6.22 -3.75
N ALA A 574 -32.04 6.28 -4.12
CA ALA A 574 -30.99 6.85 -3.28
C ALA A 574 -30.89 8.38 -3.43
N ASP A 575 -30.56 9.07 -2.32
CA ASP A 575 -30.23 10.50 -2.36
C ASP A 575 -28.95 10.76 -3.17
N PRO A 576 -28.91 11.78 -4.05
CA PRO A 576 -27.70 12.11 -4.82
C PRO A 576 -26.52 12.50 -3.92
N ILE A 577 -25.33 11.97 -4.22
CA ILE A 577 -24.09 12.29 -3.50
C ILE A 577 -23.69 13.73 -3.82
N LYS A 578 -23.46 14.55 -2.79
CA LYS A 578 -23.21 16.00 -2.93
C LYS A 578 -21.73 16.32 -3.09
N TYR A 579 -21.44 17.51 -3.61
CA TYR A 579 -20.07 18.00 -3.89
C TYR A 579 -19.07 17.77 -2.75
N ASP A 580 -19.42 18.08 -1.51
CA ASP A 580 -18.48 17.98 -0.37
C ASP A 580 -18.06 16.52 -0.11
N GLN A 581 -19.00 15.58 -0.21
CA GLN A 581 -18.74 14.14 -0.08
C GLN A 581 -17.90 13.61 -1.26
N LEU A 582 -18.10 14.16 -2.47
CA LEU A 582 -17.28 13.85 -3.64
C LEU A 582 -15.85 14.40 -3.48
N LYS A 583 -15.68 15.58 -2.87
CA LYS A 583 -14.34 16.13 -2.58
C LYS A 583 -13.63 15.37 -1.47
N GLU A 584 -14.33 14.95 -0.43
CA GLU A 584 -13.79 14.08 0.62
C GLU A 584 -13.24 12.77 0.03
N ALA A 585 -14.02 12.09 -0.82
CA ALA A 585 -13.61 10.85 -1.50
C ALA A 585 -12.48 11.02 -2.54
N LEU A 586 -12.29 12.22 -3.10
CA LEU A 586 -11.27 12.52 -4.11
C LEU A 586 -10.03 13.23 -3.55
N GLY A 587 -10.07 13.69 -2.31
CA GLY A 587 -9.02 14.50 -1.67
C GLY A 587 -8.71 15.78 -2.45
N ASP A 588 -7.43 16.04 -2.68
CA ASP A 588 -6.97 17.23 -3.41
C ASP A 588 -7.44 17.27 -4.89
N LYS A 589 -7.83 16.13 -5.48
CA LYS A 589 -8.23 16.05 -6.90
C LYS A 589 -9.56 16.74 -7.15
N ASP A 590 -9.70 17.37 -8.31
CA ASP A 590 -10.95 18.05 -8.66
C ASP A 590 -12.08 17.09 -9.04
N VAL A 591 -13.31 17.51 -8.73
CA VAL A 591 -14.53 16.74 -9.04
C VAL A 591 -14.79 16.84 -10.54
N SER A 592 -14.29 15.85 -11.27
CA SER A 592 -14.54 15.64 -12.70
C SER A 592 -14.85 14.17 -12.97
N LEU A 593 -15.47 13.88 -14.11
CA LEU A 593 -15.77 12.49 -14.50
C LEU A 593 -14.51 11.60 -14.53
N THR A 594 -13.36 12.13 -14.96
CA THR A 594 -12.09 11.39 -15.02
C THR A 594 -11.61 10.92 -13.65
N ASN A 595 -11.62 11.82 -12.65
CA ASN A 595 -11.16 11.49 -11.30
C ASN A 595 -12.17 10.58 -10.57
N LEU A 596 -13.46 10.78 -10.82
CA LEU A 596 -14.52 9.94 -10.28
C LEU A 596 -14.44 8.50 -10.81
N VAL A 597 -14.30 8.31 -12.13
CA VAL A 597 -14.09 6.99 -12.75
C VAL A 597 -12.85 6.31 -12.17
N ALA A 598 -11.74 7.03 -12.03
CA ALA A 598 -10.52 6.48 -11.43
C ALA A 598 -10.67 6.08 -9.95
N ALA A 599 -11.52 6.76 -9.18
CA ALA A 599 -11.81 6.39 -7.79
C ALA A 599 -12.73 5.16 -7.70
N ILE A 600 -13.81 5.15 -8.49
CA ILE A 600 -14.79 4.04 -8.50
C ILE A 600 -14.16 2.74 -9.02
N LEU A 601 -13.22 2.80 -9.98
CA LEU A 601 -12.51 1.62 -10.49
C LEU A 601 -11.63 0.91 -9.43
N ASN A 602 -11.22 1.62 -8.38
CA ASN A 602 -10.52 1.01 -7.24
C ASN A 602 -11.49 0.33 -6.24
N GLY A 603 -12.81 0.49 -6.42
CA GLY A 603 -13.87 0.00 -5.54
C GLY A 603 -15.04 -0.64 -6.31
N ARG A 604 -14.77 -1.75 -7.00
CA ARG A 604 -15.73 -2.77 -7.53
C ARG A 604 -17.11 -2.26 -8.01
N ILE A 605 -17.25 -1.99 -9.31
CA ILE A 605 -18.56 -1.80 -9.99
C ILE A 605 -19.19 -3.17 -10.35
N GLN A 606 -20.53 -3.29 -10.28
CA GLN A 606 -21.29 -4.41 -10.84
C GLN A 606 -21.89 -4.09 -12.22
N ASP A 607 -22.14 -5.11 -13.03
CA ASP A 607 -22.54 -4.98 -14.45
C ASP A 607 -23.91 -4.29 -14.65
N LYS A 608 -23.98 -3.33 -15.60
CA LYS A 608 -25.15 -2.58 -16.16
C LYS A 608 -25.54 -1.23 -15.56
N ASP A 609 -24.74 -0.63 -14.70
CA ASP A 609 -25.06 0.64 -14.06
C ASP A 609 -24.79 1.90 -14.93
N VAL A 610 -25.63 2.93 -14.75
CA VAL A 610 -25.50 4.27 -15.39
C VAL A 610 -25.37 5.35 -14.31
N TYR A 611 -24.21 6.01 -14.25
CA TYR A 611 -23.95 7.10 -13.31
C TYR A 611 -24.06 8.46 -14.00
N THR A 612 -24.70 9.45 -13.36
CA THR A 612 -24.85 10.80 -13.93
C THR A 612 -24.28 11.88 -13.02
N LEU A 613 -23.19 12.52 -13.44
CA LEU A 613 -22.59 13.69 -12.79
C LEU A 613 -23.23 14.98 -13.34
N ASN A 614 -23.79 15.80 -12.46
CA ASN A 614 -24.37 17.10 -12.83
C ASN A 614 -23.47 18.25 -12.37
N MET A 615 -22.82 18.95 -13.31
CA MET A 615 -21.96 20.09 -13.06
C MET A 615 -22.67 21.42 -13.33
N TYR A 616 -22.53 22.38 -12.43
CA TYR A 616 -23.17 23.70 -12.52
C TYR A 616 -22.14 24.82 -12.56
N TYR A 617 -22.33 25.74 -13.50
CA TYR A 617 -21.46 26.89 -13.75
C TYR A 617 -22.25 28.19 -13.84
N THR A 618 -21.59 29.28 -13.46
CA THR A 618 -22.05 30.66 -13.65
C THR A 618 -21.05 31.41 -14.53
N GLY A 619 -21.52 32.16 -15.52
CA GLY A 619 -20.61 32.78 -16.49
C GLY A 619 -21.32 33.57 -17.58
N LYS A 620 -20.55 34.19 -18.47
CA LYS A 620 -21.10 34.80 -19.69
C LYS A 620 -21.36 33.69 -20.70
N GLU A 621 -22.57 33.66 -21.26
CA GLU A 621 -22.86 32.81 -22.42
C GLU A 621 -21.95 33.19 -23.61
N PRO A 622 -21.48 32.22 -24.40
CA PRO A 622 -20.70 32.50 -25.60
C PRO A 622 -21.51 33.37 -26.56
N VAL A 623 -20.87 34.42 -27.09
CA VAL A 623 -21.53 35.40 -27.96
C VAL A 623 -21.96 34.72 -29.26
N LYS A 624 -23.27 34.47 -29.39
CA LYS A 624 -23.87 34.02 -30.65
C LYS A 624 -23.65 35.09 -31.71
N THR A 625 -22.79 34.80 -32.69
CA THR A 625 -22.66 35.63 -33.90
C THR A 625 -24.00 35.65 -34.63
N PRO A 626 -24.58 36.83 -34.95
CA PRO A 626 -25.93 36.89 -35.53
C PRO A 626 -26.00 36.23 -36.91
N ASP A 627 -27.05 35.43 -37.09
CA ASP A 627 -27.40 34.80 -38.35
C ASP A 627 -27.92 35.87 -39.35
N THR A 628 -27.33 35.93 -40.55
CA THR A 628 -27.80 36.79 -41.65
C THR A 628 -28.10 35.90 -42.87
N ASN A 629 -29.28 35.27 -42.94
CA ASN A 629 -30.56 35.82 -43.47
C ASN A 629 -30.57 35.98 -45.01
N PRO A 630 -31.66 35.70 -45.78
CA PRO A 630 -32.98 35.10 -45.49
C PRO A 630 -33.34 33.84 -46.33
N ASN A 631 -34.48 33.21 -46.05
CA ASN A 631 -35.22 32.29 -46.96
C ASN A 631 -36.17 33.17 -47.86
N PRO A 632 -36.47 32.86 -49.15
CA PRO A 632 -37.18 31.64 -49.55
C PRO A 632 -36.80 30.96 -50.89
N ALA A 633 -36.65 29.63 -50.82
CA ALA A 633 -37.18 28.62 -51.77
C ALA A 633 -36.63 28.43 -53.22
N HIS A 634 -36.69 27.14 -53.61
CA HIS A 634 -36.65 26.51 -54.95
C HIS A 634 -35.34 26.27 -55.73
N HIS A 635 -35.07 24.97 -55.89
CA HIS A 635 -34.51 24.25 -57.06
C HIS A 635 -33.13 24.60 -57.65
N SER A 636 -32.21 23.67 -57.39
CA SER A 636 -31.57 22.78 -58.40
C SER A 636 -30.61 23.37 -59.46
N THR A 637 -29.50 22.65 -59.69
CA THR A 637 -28.51 22.83 -60.77
C THR A 637 -27.66 24.13 -60.63
N SER A 638 -26.44 24.27 -61.16
CA SER A 638 -25.42 23.35 -61.69
C SER A 638 -24.16 24.13 -62.13
N HIS A 639 -22.96 23.61 -61.84
CA HIS A 639 -21.66 23.89 -62.50
C HIS A 639 -20.98 25.28 -62.39
N ASN A 640 -19.67 25.23 -62.05
CA ASN A 640 -18.53 25.99 -62.64
C ASN A 640 -18.45 27.53 -62.41
N ASN A 641 -17.27 28.19 -62.29
CA ASN A 641 -15.86 27.76 -62.32
C ASN A 641 -14.93 28.84 -61.71
N HIS A 642 -13.79 28.46 -61.08
CA HIS A 642 -12.47 29.17 -61.03
C HIS A 642 -12.40 30.69 -60.64
N ASN A 643 -11.33 31.32 -60.13
CA ASN A 643 -10.03 31.04 -59.47
C ASN A 643 -9.50 32.44 -59.02
N HIS A 644 -8.51 32.68 -58.15
CA HIS A 644 -7.53 31.91 -57.36
C HIS A 644 -7.12 32.81 -56.16
N GLY A 645 -6.51 32.27 -55.08
CA GLY A 645 -5.97 33.14 -54.00
C GLY A 645 -5.45 32.43 -52.75
N ASN A 646 -4.62 31.39 -52.89
CA ASN A 646 -4.11 30.62 -51.74
C ASN A 646 -3.26 31.45 -50.75
N LYS A 647 -3.51 31.25 -49.46
CA LYS A 647 -2.46 31.07 -48.44
C LYS A 647 -2.48 29.60 -47.98
N PRO A 648 -1.37 29.04 -47.46
CA PRO A 648 -1.26 27.61 -47.25
C PRO A 648 -2.27 27.07 -46.23
N VAL A 649 -2.83 25.90 -46.53
CA VAL A 649 -3.42 25.02 -45.53
C VAL A 649 -2.27 24.17 -44.99
N ASP A 650 -1.93 24.35 -43.72
CA ASP A 650 -0.96 23.48 -43.06
C ASP A 650 -1.60 22.10 -42.88
N ASN A 651 -1.26 21.17 -43.78
CA ASN A 651 -1.66 19.77 -43.69
C ASN A 651 -0.84 19.08 -42.58
N ILE A 652 -1.22 19.36 -41.33
CA ILE A 652 -0.69 18.68 -40.15
C ILE A 652 -1.57 17.48 -39.85
N GLN A 653 -1.01 16.28 -39.97
CA GLN A 653 -1.67 15.05 -39.56
C GLN A 653 -0.88 14.41 -38.44
N THR A 654 -1.47 14.32 -37.25
CA THR A 654 -0.93 13.54 -36.14
C THR A 654 -1.67 12.22 -36.04
N LYS A 655 -0.91 11.17 -35.69
CA LYS A 655 -1.40 9.81 -35.51
C LYS A 655 -0.73 9.23 -34.27
N GLN A 656 -1.54 8.89 -33.27
CA GLN A 656 -1.04 8.08 -32.15
C GLN A 656 -0.67 6.69 -32.66
N ILE A 657 0.51 6.22 -32.28
CA ILE A 657 1.07 4.93 -32.63
C ILE A 657 1.67 4.28 -31.38
N ASN A 658 2.03 3.01 -31.45
CA ASN A 658 2.82 2.37 -30.41
C ASN A 658 3.84 1.48 -31.14
N GLN A 659 5.05 2.00 -31.32
CA GLN A 659 6.03 1.40 -32.20
C GLN A 659 7.46 1.66 -31.72
N THR A 660 8.35 0.73 -32.02
CA THR A 660 9.80 0.87 -31.83
C THR A 660 10.45 1.23 -33.16
N ILE A 661 11.37 2.20 -33.11
CA ILE A 661 12.17 2.67 -34.25
C ILE A 661 13.65 2.53 -33.91
N ALA A 662 14.48 2.27 -34.92
CA ALA A 662 15.92 2.17 -34.77
C ALA A 662 16.63 3.15 -35.70
N THR A 663 17.74 3.73 -35.23
CA THR A 663 18.66 4.48 -36.09
C THR A 663 19.55 3.50 -36.85
N TYR A 664 19.83 3.78 -38.13
CA TYR A 664 20.65 2.90 -38.96
C TYR A 664 22.09 2.84 -38.43
N SER A 665 22.63 1.63 -38.23
CA SER A 665 23.98 1.42 -37.67
C SER A 665 25.14 1.73 -38.63
N ASP A 666 24.84 1.95 -39.91
CA ASP A 666 25.79 2.28 -40.99
C ASP A 666 25.63 3.72 -41.50
N LYS A 667 25.01 4.61 -40.71
CA LYS A 667 24.79 6.03 -41.01
C LYS A 667 25.34 6.90 -39.89
N ASP A 668 25.41 8.20 -40.14
CA ASP A 668 25.68 9.20 -39.10
C ASP A 668 24.55 9.28 -38.07
N ASN A 669 24.80 9.99 -36.97
CA ASN A 669 23.81 10.25 -35.92
C ASN A 669 22.59 11.02 -36.48
N VAL A 670 21.41 10.79 -35.90
CA VAL A 670 20.13 11.33 -36.40
C VAL A 670 19.78 12.64 -35.67
N PRO A 671 19.68 13.79 -36.37
CA PRO A 671 19.35 15.06 -35.73
C PRO A 671 17.92 15.11 -35.19
N LEU A 672 17.73 15.85 -34.10
CA LEU A 672 16.42 16.12 -33.52
C LEU A 672 15.81 17.44 -34.04
N TYR A 673 14.48 17.50 -34.02
CA TYR A 673 13.69 18.63 -34.45
C TYR A 673 12.60 18.95 -33.43
N PHE A 674 12.24 20.22 -33.31
CA PHE A 674 11.10 20.69 -32.52
C PHE A 674 10.11 21.47 -33.39
N ARG A 675 8.84 21.47 -33.02
CA ARG A 675 7.78 22.22 -33.71
C ARG A 675 7.63 23.61 -33.09
N THR A 676 7.70 24.66 -33.90
CA THR A 676 7.42 26.05 -33.46
C THR A 676 5.92 26.34 -33.43
N ASP A 677 5.52 27.43 -32.77
CA ASP A 677 4.14 27.93 -32.75
C ASP A 677 3.55 28.16 -34.16
N ASP A 678 4.39 28.57 -35.12
CA ASP A 678 4.04 28.70 -36.56
C ASP A 678 3.99 27.36 -37.32
N ASN A 679 3.89 26.22 -36.61
CA ASN A 679 3.87 24.84 -37.14
C ASN A 679 5.06 24.40 -38.01
N LEU A 680 6.19 25.12 -37.97
CA LEU A 680 7.42 24.73 -38.67
C LEU A 680 8.28 23.80 -37.81
N MET A 681 8.89 22.79 -38.44
CA MET A 681 9.93 21.96 -37.82
C MET A 681 11.28 22.66 -37.92
N LYS A 682 11.94 22.92 -36.78
CA LYS A 682 13.29 23.47 -36.70
C LYS A 682 14.26 22.47 -36.08
N LEU A 683 15.51 22.52 -36.52
CA LEU A 683 16.60 21.69 -36.00
C LEU A 683 16.91 22.05 -34.54
N LEU A 684 17.26 21.05 -33.74
CA LEU A 684 17.73 21.20 -32.37
C LEU A 684 19.26 21.11 -32.34
N ASP A 685 19.94 22.23 -32.56
CA ASP A 685 21.38 22.33 -32.90
C ASP A 685 22.38 21.73 -31.87
N ASN A 686 21.91 21.26 -30.70
CA ASN A 686 22.75 20.72 -29.62
C ASN A 686 22.41 19.26 -29.24
N GLN A 687 21.52 18.56 -29.97
CA GLN A 687 21.16 17.18 -29.65
C GLN A 687 20.88 16.32 -30.90
N GLU A 688 21.32 15.05 -30.83
CA GLU A 688 21.18 14.04 -31.87
C GLU A 688 21.08 12.65 -31.25
N LEU A 689 20.44 11.70 -31.95
CA LEU A 689 20.39 10.30 -31.56
C LEU A 689 21.59 9.56 -32.14
N SER A 690 22.34 8.83 -31.32
CA SER A 690 23.46 8.03 -31.82
C SER A 690 23.00 6.96 -32.82
N HIS A 691 23.81 6.70 -33.86
CA HIS A 691 23.56 5.64 -34.83
C HIS A 691 23.52 4.24 -34.17
N GLY A 692 22.74 3.31 -34.74
CA GLY A 692 22.58 1.95 -34.23
C GLY A 692 21.85 1.82 -32.88
N THR A 693 21.02 2.79 -32.49
CA THR A 693 20.27 2.79 -31.22
C THR A 693 18.77 2.63 -31.43
N ASP A 694 18.11 1.95 -30.48
CA ASP A 694 16.67 1.70 -30.47
C ASP A 694 15.92 2.74 -29.62
N TRP A 695 14.76 3.20 -30.10
CA TRP A 695 13.92 4.23 -29.47
C TRP A 695 12.43 3.88 -29.53
N PHE A 696 11.67 4.39 -28.56
CA PHE A 696 10.23 4.24 -28.51
C PHE A 696 9.51 5.47 -29.06
N THR A 697 8.48 5.27 -29.89
CA THR A 697 7.62 6.35 -30.40
C THR A 697 6.14 6.07 -30.18
N ASN A 698 5.46 7.03 -29.54
CA ASN A 698 4.01 7.03 -29.30
C ASN A 698 3.23 7.92 -30.28
N GLU A 699 3.89 8.79 -31.04
CA GLU A 699 3.22 9.69 -31.97
C GLU A 699 3.98 9.83 -33.29
N GLN A 700 3.25 9.76 -34.40
CA GLN A 700 3.73 10.08 -35.73
C GLN A 700 3.04 11.36 -36.21
N MET A 701 3.84 12.35 -36.62
CA MET A 701 3.37 13.59 -37.21
C MET A 701 3.74 13.64 -38.69
N THR A 702 2.91 14.29 -39.50
CA THR A 702 3.24 14.64 -40.89
C THR A 702 2.98 16.12 -41.08
N ILE A 703 3.99 16.87 -41.51
CA ILE A 703 3.92 18.29 -41.86
C ILE A 703 4.51 18.43 -43.26
N ASN A 704 3.78 19.07 -44.19
CA ASN A 704 4.24 19.31 -45.57
C ASN A 704 4.72 18.04 -46.31
N ASN A 705 4.00 16.92 -46.10
CA ASN A 705 4.32 15.57 -46.61
C ASN A 705 5.63 14.95 -46.08
N GLU A 706 6.33 15.59 -45.14
CA GLU A 706 7.44 14.99 -44.42
C GLU A 706 6.95 14.46 -43.07
N SER A 707 7.29 13.20 -42.76
CA SER A 707 6.81 12.53 -41.54
C SER A 707 7.91 12.41 -40.48
N TYR A 708 7.47 12.46 -39.23
CA TYR A 708 8.28 12.57 -38.04
C TYR A 708 7.75 11.62 -36.95
N PHE A 709 8.64 11.05 -36.15
CA PHE A 709 8.31 10.25 -34.98
C PHE A 709 8.74 10.99 -33.70
N GLN A 710 7.89 10.98 -32.68
CA GLN A 710 8.17 11.58 -31.38
C GLN A 710 9.09 10.66 -30.57
N VAL A 711 10.18 11.21 -30.03
CA VAL A 711 11.09 10.47 -29.13
C VAL A 711 11.15 11.08 -27.73
N ALA A 712 10.69 12.32 -27.57
CA ALA A 712 10.43 12.98 -26.30
C ALA A 712 9.43 14.13 -26.45
N THR A 713 9.03 14.77 -25.34
CA THR A 713 8.13 15.92 -25.36
C THR A 713 8.70 17.04 -26.24
N ASP A 714 7.95 17.41 -27.28
CA ASP A 714 8.31 18.39 -28.32
C ASP A 714 9.55 18.07 -29.17
N GLU A 715 10.11 16.85 -29.08
CA GLU A 715 11.30 16.42 -29.81
C GLU A 715 11.03 15.23 -30.75
N TRP A 716 11.47 15.40 -32.00
CA TRP A 716 11.05 14.58 -33.13
C TRP A 716 12.23 14.20 -34.02
N VAL A 717 12.21 12.98 -34.59
CA VAL A 717 13.11 12.55 -35.67
C VAL A 717 12.35 12.39 -36.99
N LYS A 718 13.01 12.64 -38.12
CA LYS A 718 12.43 12.37 -39.44
C LYS A 718 12.27 10.87 -39.66
N SER A 719 11.08 10.43 -40.09
CA SER A 719 10.75 9.01 -40.29
C SER A 719 11.61 8.31 -41.36
N GLY A 720 12.26 9.07 -42.24
CA GLY A 720 13.19 8.55 -43.25
C GLY A 720 14.64 8.37 -42.75
N GLN A 721 14.98 8.84 -41.55
CA GLN A 721 16.31 8.69 -40.93
C GLN A 721 16.36 7.55 -39.90
N VAL A 722 15.23 6.89 -39.66
CA VAL A 722 15.06 5.74 -38.79
C VAL A 722 14.24 4.67 -39.52
N TYR A 723 14.16 3.45 -38.99
CA TYR A 723 13.24 2.42 -39.49
C TYR A 723 12.40 1.83 -38.35
N PRO A 724 11.09 1.61 -38.55
CA PRO A 724 10.26 0.91 -37.59
C PRO A 724 10.51 -0.60 -37.61
N TYR A 725 10.47 -1.23 -36.44
CA TYR A 725 10.60 -2.68 -36.27
C TYR A 725 9.69 -3.19 -35.15
N THR A 726 9.41 -4.48 -35.15
CA THR A 726 8.82 -5.21 -34.01
C THR A 726 9.95 -5.95 -33.30
N ALA A 727 10.11 -5.72 -31.99
CA ALA A 727 11.04 -6.48 -31.16
C ALA A 727 10.52 -7.92 -30.97
N ILE A 728 11.39 -8.90 -31.16
CA ILE A 728 11.13 -10.35 -31.01
C ILE A 728 12.34 -11.00 -30.30
N SER A 729 12.28 -12.30 -30.01
CA SER A 729 13.43 -13.06 -29.49
C SER A 729 13.24 -14.53 -29.81
N GLU A 730 13.61 -14.91 -31.03
CA GLU A 730 13.32 -16.23 -31.60
C GLU A 730 14.57 -16.83 -32.23
N ASN A 731 14.59 -18.15 -32.38
CA ASN A 731 15.49 -18.79 -33.31
C ASN A 731 14.74 -19.05 -34.62
N ILE A 732 15.43 -18.83 -35.73
CA ILE A 732 14.94 -19.10 -37.08
C ILE A 732 15.90 -20.05 -37.79
N GLN A 733 15.37 -21.04 -38.49
CA GLN A 733 16.15 -21.94 -39.32
C GLN A 733 15.92 -21.62 -40.80
N THR A 734 16.99 -21.47 -41.58
CA THR A 734 16.87 -21.26 -43.02
C THR A 734 16.35 -22.50 -43.74
N ASN A 735 15.46 -22.31 -44.72
CA ASN A 735 14.90 -23.42 -45.50
C ASN A 735 15.99 -24.25 -46.21
N SER A 736 15.69 -25.53 -46.44
CA SER A 736 16.65 -26.55 -46.89
C SER A 736 17.04 -26.47 -48.37
N ASP A 737 16.39 -25.60 -49.15
CA ASP A 737 16.44 -25.59 -50.61
C ASP A 737 17.68 -24.89 -51.20
N SER A 738 18.07 -23.74 -50.63
CA SER A 738 19.08 -22.85 -51.21
C SER A 738 19.64 -21.86 -50.18
N ALA A 739 20.79 -21.24 -50.49
CA ALA A 739 21.37 -20.21 -49.64
C ALA A 739 20.50 -18.94 -49.63
N LYS A 740 20.37 -18.29 -48.46
CA LYS A 740 19.38 -17.22 -48.25
C LYS A 740 20.02 -15.84 -48.30
N ARG A 741 19.46 -14.97 -49.13
CA ARG A 741 19.93 -13.61 -49.36
C ARG A 741 19.63 -12.68 -48.20
N LEU A 742 20.56 -11.77 -47.94
CA LEU A 742 20.48 -10.76 -46.91
C LEU A 742 20.20 -9.39 -47.50
N TYR A 743 19.48 -8.57 -46.72
CA TYR A 743 19.04 -7.23 -47.11
C TYR A 743 19.32 -6.26 -45.96
N THR A 744 19.62 -5.00 -46.25
CA THR A 744 19.65 -3.94 -45.22
C THR A 744 18.24 -3.49 -44.84
N ALA A 745 18.07 -2.73 -43.76
CA ALA A 745 16.80 -2.14 -43.35
C ALA A 745 16.18 -1.22 -44.44
N GLU A 746 17.00 -0.60 -45.31
CA GLU A 746 16.52 0.13 -46.48
C GLU A 746 16.14 -0.78 -47.68
N GLY A 747 16.24 -2.10 -47.54
CA GLY A 747 15.93 -3.09 -48.57
C GLY A 747 17.02 -3.33 -49.62
N LYS A 748 18.25 -2.86 -49.40
CA LYS A 748 19.37 -3.08 -50.34
C LYS A 748 19.92 -4.50 -50.19
N LEU A 749 20.15 -5.19 -51.30
CA LEU A 749 20.72 -6.54 -51.31
C LEU A 749 22.20 -6.52 -50.86
N VAL A 750 22.52 -7.31 -49.85
CA VAL A 750 23.90 -7.58 -49.42
C VAL A 750 24.50 -8.61 -50.37
N MET A 751 25.48 -8.20 -51.19
CA MET A 751 26.07 -9.07 -52.23
C MET A 751 27.26 -9.91 -51.74
N GLU A 752 27.81 -9.61 -50.56
CA GLU A 752 29.05 -10.23 -50.07
C GLU A 752 28.84 -11.55 -49.31
N ARG A 753 27.60 -11.86 -48.88
CA ARG A 753 27.29 -13.05 -48.07
C ARG A 753 25.82 -13.44 -48.14
N GLU A 754 25.57 -14.74 -48.02
CA GLU A 754 24.25 -15.39 -47.97
C GLU A 754 24.28 -16.44 -46.85
N LEU A 755 23.16 -16.67 -46.15
CA LEU A 755 23.06 -17.69 -45.11
C LEU A 755 23.02 -19.09 -45.74
N ALA A 756 23.68 -20.07 -45.11
CA ALA A 756 23.65 -21.46 -45.61
C ALA A 756 22.25 -22.09 -45.44
N PRO A 757 21.83 -23.06 -46.28
CA PRO A 757 20.60 -23.82 -46.04
C PRO A 757 20.64 -24.59 -44.70
N ASN A 758 19.48 -24.79 -44.06
CA ASN A 758 19.33 -25.48 -42.76
C ASN A 758 20.14 -24.90 -41.59
N SER A 759 20.65 -23.67 -41.69
CA SER A 759 21.40 -23.03 -40.60
C SER A 759 20.47 -22.28 -39.64
N VAL A 760 20.76 -22.37 -38.34
CA VAL A 760 19.96 -21.75 -37.27
C VAL A 760 20.58 -20.41 -36.88
N TRP A 761 19.75 -19.37 -36.80
CA TRP A 761 20.12 -18.01 -36.46
C TRP A 761 19.22 -17.49 -35.34
N PHE A 762 19.76 -16.63 -34.49
CA PHE A 762 18.97 -15.88 -33.53
C PHE A 762 18.48 -14.57 -34.18
N THR A 763 17.26 -14.15 -33.87
CA THR A 763 16.65 -12.91 -34.36
C THR A 763 15.96 -12.12 -33.25
N ASP A 764 16.24 -10.81 -33.20
CA ASP A 764 15.75 -9.86 -32.21
C ASP A 764 14.83 -8.76 -32.80
N GLN A 765 14.81 -8.60 -34.12
CA GLN A 765 13.97 -7.61 -34.81
C GLN A 765 13.29 -8.19 -36.05
N LEU A 766 11.99 -7.94 -36.16
CA LEU A 766 11.18 -8.19 -37.35
C LEU A 766 10.85 -6.84 -38.02
N VAL A 767 11.33 -6.62 -39.25
CA VAL A 767 11.07 -5.41 -40.04
C VAL A 767 10.14 -5.70 -41.21
N THR A 768 9.40 -4.69 -41.66
CA THR A 768 8.58 -4.77 -42.89
C THR A 768 9.13 -3.80 -43.93
N ILE A 769 9.73 -4.34 -44.99
CA ILE A 769 10.34 -3.57 -46.07
C ILE A 769 9.52 -3.83 -47.34
N ASN A 770 8.93 -2.80 -47.93
CA ASN A 770 8.05 -2.90 -49.11
C ASN A 770 6.93 -3.96 -48.93
N ASN A 771 6.27 -3.96 -47.77
CA ASN A 771 5.23 -4.92 -47.35
C ASN A 771 5.68 -6.40 -47.26
N VAL A 772 6.98 -6.68 -47.25
CA VAL A 772 7.55 -8.01 -47.01
C VAL A 772 8.23 -8.04 -45.64
N LYS A 773 8.03 -9.10 -44.86
CA LYS A 773 8.64 -9.30 -43.54
C LYS A 773 10.07 -9.85 -43.64
N TYR A 774 10.98 -9.36 -42.78
CA TYR A 774 12.36 -9.84 -42.67
C TYR A 774 12.80 -9.91 -41.20
N TYR A 775 13.53 -10.97 -40.83
CA TYR A 775 14.13 -11.19 -39.51
C TYR A 775 15.59 -10.70 -39.51
N ARG A 776 16.04 -10.06 -38.43
CA ARG A 776 17.43 -9.58 -38.28
C ARG A 776 18.35 -10.73 -37.87
N VAL A 777 19.50 -10.86 -38.53
CA VAL A 777 20.49 -11.92 -38.24
C VAL A 777 21.91 -11.39 -37.99
N SER A 778 22.17 -10.14 -38.38
CA SER A 778 23.37 -9.39 -38.00
C SER A 778 23.10 -7.88 -38.06
N THR A 779 24.10 -7.06 -37.72
CA THR A 779 24.02 -5.59 -37.66
C THR A 779 23.62 -5.00 -39.02
N ASN A 780 22.39 -4.50 -39.13
CA ASN A 780 21.74 -4.06 -40.38
C ASN A 780 21.74 -5.12 -41.51
N GLU A 781 21.66 -6.41 -41.18
CA GLU A 781 21.49 -7.51 -42.14
C GLU A 781 20.28 -8.39 -41.77
N PHE A 782 19.32 -8.51 -42.69
CA PHE A 782 18.02 -9.16 -42.50
C PHE A 782 17.73 -10.22 -43.58
N VAL A 783 17.12 -11.34 -43.19
CA VAL A 783 16.66 -12.42 -44.08
C VAL A 783 15.14 -12.41 -44.22
N LYS A 784 14.61 -12.76 -45.40
CA LYS A 784 13.15 -12.81 -45.62
C LYS A 784 12.47 -13.84 -44.73
N ALA A 785 11.31 -13.49 -44.20
CA ALA A 785 10.50 -14.40 -43.39
C ALA A 785 10.03 -15.65 -44.17
N SER A 786 9.85 -15.55 -45.49
CA SER A 786 9.49 -16.70 -46.34
C SER A 786 10.65 -17.67 -46.62
N ASP A 787 11.89 -17.28 -46.30
CA ASP A 787 13.10 -18.08 -46.55
C ASP A 787 13.57 -18.86 -45.31
N VAL A 788 12.84 -18.75 -44.20
CA VAL A 788 13.14 -19.35 -42.89
C VAL A 788 11.87 -19.90 -42.25
N SER A 789 12.04 -20.75 -41.23
CA SER A 789 10.98 -21.18 -40.30
C SER A 789 11.37 -20.81 -38.87
N GLU A 790 10.40 -20.35 -38.08
CA GLU A 790 10.53 -20.22 -36.62
C GLU A 790 10.80 -21.60 -36.00
N TYR A 791 11.71 -21.67 -35.00
CA TYR A 791 12.25 -22.91 -34.42
C TYR A 791 12.32 -22.85 -32.88
#